data_AF-A0AAD4MVP0-F1
#
_entry.id   AF-A0AAD4MVP0-F1
#
_cell.length_a   1.000
_cell.length_b   1.000
_cell.length_c   1.000
_cell.angle_alpha   90.00
_cell.angle_beta   90.00
_cell.angle_gamma   90.00
#
_symmetry.space_group_name_H-M   'P 1'
#
loop_
_entity.id
_entity.type
_entity.pdbx_description
1 polymer ?
#
loop_
_entity_poly.entity_id
_entity_poly.type
_entity_poly.pdbx_seq_one_letter_code
_entity_poly.pdbx_strand_id
1 'polypeptide(L)'
;MSDLEKDHPLPYTEEALKECIWRDEYGTEDRFGRYVFAEYPRPNPKILNNVLDSIGRTPLVRLNRIPAAYGVNCNIYGKCEFLNAGGSVKDRVAFRMIELAEQTGRLRPGMTIVEPTSGNMGIGLALAAAVKGYKCVILMKEHMSKEKELLIRALGAEVIRIPDDVPFDGEESQMGMAFKTQKSIPNSVVLDQYLNCGNPMAHYEGTAEEILDALDGKVDMIVVGAGTGGSVIGISRKIKQRCPNCKIIGVDPENSKLSQPDAPGKGFMVEGIGHDFRPSFMDLAMVDSWEVVNDRDGFNMARRLHRYEGLLTGGSAGSILTAAMNAAKDLPPYANCVNARSENLWWLEKKPVKSSIERPLIIQSIAGAVGHTPIVRLTKIPEAEGIEAEILVKLEYLNPGGSLADRVACEMMKQADNGGLLPQMNGTVITSSIDGNLGISLAMLTAAIANHRGLRCVIAVPHTISREQEVVLKALGAVVVRIKCSLDAPVVEILELLQKACSRLQQRIANSVVLDQCSMETSNLMAHGEQIVEEILDACDGNLHAVVIGTTLCGTISGISRKLKERPSATKIIGVGLGSGISSTSENNDVESLADEWIDEEESFDVARRLIREEGILGGPESASVLCAALRYAKKHNLGKGDRVVAVLPDGLRSSMSKITEGDLWTETKSFRDYCEIQ
;
A
#
# COMPACT_ATOMS: atom_id res chain seq x y z
N MET A 1 1.78 36.31 -2.29
CA MET A 1 2.41 35.57 -3.39
C MET A 1 3.53 36.44 -3.93
N SER A 2 4.75 35.93 -3.96
CA SER A 2 5.88 36.62 -4.61
C SER A 2 5.64 36.71 -6.12
N ASP A 3 6.21 37.70 -6.81
CA ASP A 3 6.09 37.79 -8.27
C ASP A 3 6.63 36.54 -9.00
N LEU A 4 7.55 35.79 -8.38
CA LEU A 4 8.08 34.48 -8.82
C LEU A 4 7.03 33.35 -8.94
N GLU A 5 5.86 33.49 -8.31
CA GLU A 5 4.76 32.51 -8.43
C GLU A 5 3.81 32.82 -9.59
N LYS A 6 3.80 34.08 -10.08
CA LYS A 6 2.95 34.48 -11.21
C LYS A 6 3.53 34.05 -12.55
N ASP A 7 4.86 33.98 -12.62
CA ASP A 7 5.65 33.57 -13.79
C ASP A 7 6.16 32.13 -13.62
N HIS A 8 5.26 31.17 -13.38
CA HIS A 8 5.65 29.75 -13.40
C HIS A 8 6.00 29.37 -14.84
N PRO A 9 7.22 28.91 -15.14
CA PRO A 9 7.52 28.39 -16.46
C PRO A 9 6.59 27.21 -16.69
N LEU A 10 5.92 27.20 -17.84
CA LEU A 10 5.32 25.97 -18.29
C LEU A 10 6.46 24.96 -18.46
N PRO A 11 6.23 23.67 -18.16
CA PRO A 11 7.17 22.65 -18.60
C PRO A 11 7.42 22.85 -20.11
N TYR A 12 8.56 22.38 -20.63
CA TYR A 12 8.94 22.51 -22.06
C TYR A 12 9.47 23.87 -22.53
N THR A 13 9.60 24.87 -21.66
CA THR A 13 10.31 26.14 -21.98
C THR A 13 11.82 26.01 -21.74
N GLU A 14 12.64 26.90 -22.31
CA GLU A 14 14.08 26.96 -21.96
C GLU A 14 14.26 27.34 -20.47
N GLU A 15 13.34 28.12 -19.93
CA GLU A 15 13.28 28.47 -18.52
C GLU A 15 13.05 27.24 -17.64
N ALA A 16 12.22 26.28 -18.07
CA ALA A 16 11.98 25.02 -17.36
C ALA A 16 13.25 24.17 -17.15
N LEU A 17 14.27 24.32 -18.00
CA LEU A 17 15.58 23.66 -17.81
C LEU A 17 16.34 24.20 -16.59
N LYS A 18 15.97 25.38 -16.08
CA LYS A 18 16.58 26.03 -14.93
C LYS A 18 15.87 25.72 -13.60
N GLU A 19 14.75 24.98 -13.66
CA GLU A 19 13.93 24.63 -12.49
C GLU A 19 14.44 23.44 -11.69
N CYS A 20 15.34 22.63 -12.25
CA CYS A 20 16.05 21.67 -11.42
C CYS A 20 17.49 21.45 -11.87
N ILE A 21 18.37 22.26 -11.29
CA ILE A 21 19.79 22.25 -11.59
C ILE A 21 20.50 21.43 -10.51
N TRP A 22 21.16 20.36 -10.94
CA TRP A 22 22.06 19.60 -10.09
C TRP A 22 23.42 20.30 -10.03
N ARG A 23 23.81 20.77 -8.84
CA ARG A 23 25.06 21.53 -8.68
C ARG A 23 26.24 20.61 -8.38
N ASP A 24 26.09 19.79 -7.35
CA ASP A 24 27.15 18.98 -6.77
C ASP A 24 26.54 17.81 -5.96
N GLU A 25 27.36 17.09 -5.21
CA GLU A 25 26.92 16.02 -4.30
C GLU A 25 26.19 16.53 -3.05
N TYR A 26 26.06 17.85 -2.86
CA TYR A 26 25.47 18.45 -1.66
C TYR A 26 24.04 18.94 -1.87
N GLY A 27 23.59 19.12 -3.12
CA GLY A 27 22.20 19.53 -3.35
C GLY A 27 21.81 19.86 -4.79
N THR A 28 20.56 20.30 -4.91
CA THR A 28 19.99 20.86 -6.14
C THR A 28 19.60 22.31 -5.93
N GLU A 29 19.25 23.00 -7.02
CA GLU A 29 18.79 24.38 -7.00
C GLU A 29 17.66 24.56 -8.02
N ASP A 30 16.68 25.38 -7.65
CA ASP A 30 15.63 25.88 -8.54
C ASP A 30 15.49 27.40 -8.41
N ARG A 31 14.44 27.99 -9.02
CA ARG A 31 14.21 29.43 -8.95
C ARG A 31 13.88 29.97 -7.55
N PHE A 32 13.58 29.10 -6.58
CA PHE A 32 13.24 29.44 -5.20
C PHE A 32 14.41 29.28 -4.24
N GLY A 33 15.46 28.56 -4.65
CA GLY A 33 16.73 28.54 -3.94
C GLY A 33 17.45 27.20 -4.02
N ARG A 34 18.47 27.06 -3.15
CA ARG A 34 19.25 25.82 -3.02
C ARG A 34 18.58 24.89 -2.00
N TYR A 35 18.48 23.61 -2.36
CA TYR A 35 18.04 22.53 -1.49
C TYR A 35 19.20 21.60 -1.18
N VAL A 36 19.39 21.30 0.09
CA VAL A 36 20.40 20.35 0.55
C VAL A 36 19.79 18.96 0.59
N PHE A 37 20.56 17.94 0.21
CA PHE A 37 20.12 16.57 0.31
C PHE A 37 19.92 16.15 1.77
N ALA A 38 18.82 15.44 2.05
CA ALA A 38 18.61 14.85 3.37
C ALA A 38 19.64 13.73 3.65
N GLU A 39 20.06 13.61 4.91
CA GLU A 39 20.93 12.50 5.34
C GLU A 39 20.18 11.15 5.32
N TYR A 40 20.94 10.07 5.07
CA TYR A 40 20.47 8.69 5.14
C TYR A 40 21.26 7.89 6.20
N PRO A 41 20.60 7.04 7.01
CA PRO A 41 19.15 6.81 7.05
C PRO A 41 18.41 7.97 7.70
N ARG A 42 17.22 8.31 7.18
CA ARG A 42 16.33 9.25 7.89
C ARG A 42 15.96 8.63 9.24
N PRO A 43 16.20 9.30 10.38
CA PRO A 43 15.91 8.74 11.70
C PRO A 43 14.39 8.66 11.89
N ASN A 44 13.87 7.45 12.15
CA ASN A 44 12.47 7.26 12.56
C ASN A 44 12.41 6.70 13.98
N PRO A 45 11.53 7.22 14.84
CA PRO A 45 11.26 6.63 16.14
C PRO A 45 10.59 5.24 15.99
N LYS A 46 10.68 4.40 17.04
CA LYS A 46 9.93 3.13 17.09
C LYS A 46 8.42 3.35 16.94
N ILE A 47 7.89 4.42 17.55
CA ILE A 47 6.52 4.90 17.36
C ILE A 47 6.57 6.10 16.41
N LEU A 48 6.02 5.94 15.21
CA LEU A 48 5.98 6.99 14.21
C LEU A 48 5.11 8.17 14.66
N ASN A 49 5.50 9.39 14.30
CA ASN A 49 4.77 10.59 14.73
C ASN A 49 3.42 10.73 14.03
N ASN A 50 3.36 10.29 12.77
CA ASN A 50 2.16 10.18 11.96
C ASN A 50 2.42 9.19 10.80
N VAL A 51 1.43 8.97 9.95
CA VAL A 51 1.53 7.99 8.85
C VAL A 51 2.55 8.38 7.77
N LEU A 52 2.95 9.65 7.63
CA LEU A 52 3.95 10.08 6.63
C LEU A 52 5.34 9.54 6.93
N ASP A 53 5.70 9.37 8.21
CA ASP A 53 6.99 8.79 8.61
C ASP A 53 7.12 7.32 8.17
N SER A 54 6.01 6.69 7.76
CA SER A 54 5.98 5.32 7.25
C SER A 54 6.28 5.25 5.74
N ILE A 55 6.35 6.39 5.05
CA ILE A 55 6.73 6.44 3.63
C ILE A 55 8.22 6.09 3.51
N GLY A 56 8.51 5.12 2.65
CA GLY A 56 9.84 4.59 2.39
C GLY A 56 10.15 3.28 3.11
N ARG A 57 11.44 2.92 3.15
CA ARG A 57 11.95 1.66 3.73
C ARG A 57 11.25 0.41 3.19
N THR A 58 10.80 0.48 1.94
CA THR A 58 10.07 -0.60 1.28
C THR A 58 10.97 -1.82 1.08
N PRO A 59 10.45 -3.05 1.08
CA PRO A 59 11.28 -4.24 1.05
C PRO A 59 11.80 -4.51 -0.37
N LEU A 60 12.92 -5.24 -0.43
CA LEU A 60 13.42 -5.90 -1.63
C LEU A 60 13.01 -7.37 -1.56
N VAL A 61 12.06 -7.75 -2.40
CA VAL A 61 11.60 -9.15 -2.51
C VAL A 61 12.41 -9.85 -3.61
N ARG A 62 13.12 -10.92 -3.28
CA ARG A 62 13.75 -11.76 -4.30
C ARG A 62 12.67 -12.45 -5.14
N LEU A 63 12.79 -12.36 -6.46
CA LEU A 63 11.93 -13.10 -7.41
C LEU A 63 12.57 -14.45 -7.68
N ASN A 64 11.79 -15.53 -7.63
CA ASN A 64 12.33 -16.89 -7.64
C ASN A 64 11.87 -17.69 -8.86
N ARG A 65 10.56 -17.70 -9.13
CA ARG A 65 9.96 -18.55 -10.16
C ARG A 65 10.07 -17.95 -11.55
N ILE A 66 9.86 -16.64 -11.68
CA ILE A 66 9.91 -15.97 -12.99
C ILE A 66 11.33 -15.98 -13.56
N PRO A 67 12.39 -15.54 -12.85
CA PRO A 67 13.75 -15.57 -13.40
C PRO A 67 14.16 -16.98 -13.84
N ALA A 68 13.86 -18.00 -13.03
CA ALA A 68 14.13 -19.40 -13.36
C ALA A 68 13.42 -19.85 -14.65
N ALA A 69 12.15 -19.46 -14.85
CA ALA A 69 11.39 -19.78 -16.06
C ALA A 69 11.93 -19.10 -17.33
N TYR A 70 12.69 -18.01 -17.17
CA TYR A 70 13.34 -17.27 -18.27
C TYR A 70 14.82 -17.64 -18.45
N GLY A 71 15.36 -18.59 -17.67
CA GLY A 71 16.77 -18.98 -17.71
C GLY A 71 17.73 -17.91 -17.19
N VAL A 72 17.23 -16.97 -16.38
CA VAL A 72 18.04 -15.91 -15.77
C VAL A 72 18.65 -16.42 -14.46
N ASN A 73 19.98 -16.42 -14.38
CA ASN A 73 20.74 -17.02 -13.27
C ASN A 73 21.26 -16.00 -12.24
N CYS A 74 21.11 -14.69 -12.51
CA CYS A 74 21.42 -13.65 -11.53
C CYS A 74 20.26 -13.50 -10.52
N ASN A 75 20.53 -12.84 -9.39
CA ASN A 75 19.50 -12.48 -8.43
C ASN A 75 18.66 -11.33 -8.98
N ILE A 76 17.33 -11.53 -9.06
CA ILE A 76 16.38 -10.46 -9.37
C ILE A 76 15.63 -10.08 -8.11
N TYR A 77 15.65 -8.80 -7.75
CA TYR A 77 14.90 -8.25 -6.62
C TYR A 77 13.85 -7.25 -7.08
N GLY A 78 12.61 -7.39 -6.63
CA GLY A 78 11.57 -6.36 -6.77
C GLY A 78 11.62 -5.38 -5.60
N LYS A 79 11.83 -4.09 -5.88
CA LYS A 79 11.67 -3.02 -4.89
C LYS A 79 10.19 -2.66 -4.77
N CYS A 80 9.55 -3.13 -3.71
CA CYS A 80 8.09 -3.11 -3.57
C CYS A 80 7.56 -1.74 -3.10
N GLU A 81 7.66 -0.73 -3.95
CA GLU A 81 7.17 0.64 -3.70
C GLU A 81 5.66 0.78 -3.55
N PHE A 82 4.91 -0.25 -3.96
CA PHE A 82 3.51 -0.35 -3.61
C PHE A 82 3.26 -0.53 -2.10
N LEU A 83 4.32 -0.80 -1.34
CA LEU A 83 4.35 -0.81 0.12
C LEU A 83 4.72 0.58 0.68
N ASN A 84 4.21 1.66 0.11
CA ASN A 84 4.14 2.95 0.81
C ASN A 84 2.72 3.25 1.31
N ALA A 85 2.57 4.18 2.26
CA ALA A 85 1.31 4.46 2.97
C ALA A 85 0.10 4.74 2.06
N GLY A 86 0.29 5.51 0.99
CA GLY A 86 -0.67 5.79 -0.06
C GLY A 86 -0.71 4.74 -1.17
N GLY A 87 0.18 3.74 -1.12
CA GLY A 87 0.20 2.56 -1.98
C GLY A 87 1.12 2.70 -3.20
N SER A 88 2.03 3.68 -3.23
CA SER A 88 2.85 3.90 -4.42
C SER A 88 4.19 4.59 -4.18
N VAL A 89 5.05 4.52 -5.20
CA VAL A 89 6.32 5.27 -5.26
C VAL A 89 6.12 6.81 -5.19
N LYS A 90 4.94 7.32 -5.53
CA LYS A 90 4.68 8.77 -5.58
C LYS A 90 4.50 9.39 -4.20
N ASP A 91 4.24 8.58 -3.18
CA ASP A 91 4.14 9.04 -1.79
C ASP A 91 5.46 9.71 -1.36
N ARG A 92 6.59 9.14 -1.78
CA ARG A 92 7.93 9.72 -1.54
C ARG A 92 8.08 11.09 -2.16
N VAL A 93 7.64 11.24 -3.40
CA VAL A 93 7.75 12.48 -4.16
C VAL A 93 6.82 13.54 -3.59
N ALA A 94 5.55 13.18 -3.36
CA ALA A 94 4.56 14.07 -2.76
C ALA A 94 5.06 14.62 -1.41
N PHE A 95 5.55 13.74 -0.54
CA PHE A 95 6.07 14.15 0.76
C PHE A 95 7.29 15.06 0.61
N ARG A 96 8.26 14.71 -0.26
CA ARG A 96 9.47 15.52 -0.45
C ARG A 96 9.19 16.89 -1.07
N MET A 97 8.30 16.99 -2.07
CA MET A 97 7.93 18.27 -2.67
C MET A 97 7.27 19.20 -1.65
N ILE A 98 6.41 18.66 -0.77
CA ILE A 98 5.80 19.40 0.33
C ILE A 98 6.87 19.87 1.33
N GLU A 99 7.79 19.00 1.75
CA GLU A 99 8.89 19.37 2.66
C GLU A 99 9.72 20.53 2.09
N LEU A 100 10.08 20.49 0.81
CA LEU A 100 10.86 21.55 0.15
C LEU A 100 10.07 22.87 0.06
N ALA A 101 8.77 22.79 -0.24
CA ALA A 101 7.90 23.96 -0.30
C ALA A 101 7.70 24.59 1.09
N GLU A 102 7.63 23.78 2.15
CA GLU A 102 7.60 24.25 3.55
C GLU A 102 8.93 24.92 3.93
N GLN A 103 10.07 24.30 3.61
CA GLN A 103 11.41 24.83 3.91
C GLN A 103 11.68 26.20 3.28
N THR A 104 11.15 26.44 2.08
CA THR A 104 11.29 27.71 1.36
C THR A 104 10.17 28.71 1.70
N GLY A 105 9.19 28.32 2.52
CA GLY A 105 8.04 29.15 2.85
C GLY A 105 7.03 29.37 1.71
N ARG A 106 7.18 28.63 0.59
CA ARG A 106 6.22 28.57 -0.53
C ARG A 106 4.90 27.97 -0.08
N LEU A 107 4.96 26.99 0.82
CA LEU A 107 3.80 26.38 1.44
C LEU A 107 3.77 26.71 2.93
N ARG A 108 2.63 27.21 3.41
CA ARG A 108 2.39 27.61 4.81
C ARG A 108 1.09 26.99 5.32
N PRO A 109 0.93 26.80 6.64
CA PRO A 109 -0.26 26.17 7.22
C PRO A 109 -1.58 26.71 6.66
N GLY A 110 -2.50 25.81 6.29
CA GLY A 110 -3.81 26.15 5.75
C GLY A 110 -3.86 26.56 4.27
N MET A 111 -2.71 26.60 3.57
CA MET A 111 -2.66 26.82 2.11
C MET A 111 -3.26 25.66 1.31
N THR A 112 -3.52 25.91 0.03
CA THR A 112 -4.06 24.92 -0.92
C THR A 112 -2.97 24.41 -1.86
N ILE A 113 -2.84 23.09 -1.99
CA ILE A 113 -2.04 22.45 -3.03
C ILE A 113 -2.96 22.18 -4.23
N VAL A 114 -2.54 22.58 -5.42
CA VAL A 114 -3.22 22.30 -6.69
C VAL A 114 -2.28 21.47 -7.54
N GLU A 115 -2.65 20.25 -7.93
CA GLU A 115 -1.76 19.43 -8.75
C GLU A 115 -2.47 18.82 -9.97
N PRO A 116 -1.88 18.97 -11.17
CA PRO A 116 -2.27 18.22 -12.35
C PRO A 116 -1.78 16.77 -12.26
N THR A 117 -2.68 15.83 -11.96
CA THR A 117 -2.33 14.42 -11.94
C THR A 117 -3.54 13.51 -12.11
N SER A 118 -3.35 12.45 -12.87
CA SER A 118 -4.32 11.41 -13.16
C SER A 118 -4.17 10.14 -12.30
N GLY A 119 -3.18 10.13 -11.39
CA GLY A 119 -2.77 8.89 -10.73
C GLY A 119 -2.24 9.06 -9.32
N ASN A 120 -1.25 8.23 -9.01
CA ASN A 120 -0.67 8.03 -7.69
C ASN A 120 -0.12 9.31 -7.02
N MET A 121 0.31 10.32 -7.79
CA MET A 121 0.73 11.60 -7.23
C MET A 121 -0.42 12.31 -6.50
N GLY A 122 -1.65 12.21 -7.02
CA GLY A 122 -2.81 12.85 -6.39
C GLY A 122 -3.15 12.22 -5.05
N ILE A 123 -3.01 10.89 -4.94
CA ILE A 123 -3.19 10.15 -3.68
C ILE A 123 -2.10 10.54 -2.68
N GLY A 124 -0.83 10.55 -3.09
CA GLY A 124 0.29 10.92 -2.22
C GLY A 124 0.16 12.35 -1.68
N LEU A 125 -0.22 13.31 -2.54
CA LEU A 125 -0.44 14.70 -2.13
C LEU A 125 -1.68 14.86 -1.25
N ALA A 126 -2.79 14.20 -1.56
CA ALA A 126 -3.99 14.23 -0.73
C ALA A 126 -3.71 13.64 0.67
N LEU A 127 -2.96 12.54 0.75
CA LEU A 127 -2.57 11.93 2.02
C LEU A 127 -1.65 12.84 2.83
N ALA A 128 -0.63 13.43 2.21
CA ALA A 128 0.26 14.37 2.89
C ALA A 128 -0.46 15.66 3.30
N ALA A 129 -1.37 16.18 2.47
CA ALA A 129 -2.20 17.34 2.76
C ALA A 129 -3.16 17.08 3.93
N ALA A 130 -3.82 15.93 3.95
CA ALA A 130 -4.69 15.50 5.04
C ALA A 130 -3.93 15.53 6.38
N VAL A 131 -2.75 14.92 6.44
CA VAL A 131 -1.92 14.89 7.66
C VAL A 131 -1.40 16.27 8.04
N LYS A 132 -0.86 17.05 7.10
CA LYS A 132 -0.24 18.36 7.37
C LYS A 132 -1.23 19.53 7.48
N GLY A 133 -2.52 19.31 7.22
CA GLY A 133 -3.55 20.34 7.33
C GLY A 133 -3.58 21.32 6.14
N TYR A 134 -3.25 20.85 4.94
CA TYR A 134 -3.41 21.61 3.70
C TYR A 134 -4.72 21.24 3.00
N LYS A 135 -5.28 22.20 2.26
CA LYS A 135 -6.31 21.88 1.26
C LYS A 135 -5.64 21.28 0.04
N CYS A 136 -6.33 20.41 -0.68
CA CYS A 136 -5.77 19.74 -1.86
C CYS A 136 -6.81 19.71 -2.98
N VAL A 137 -6.41 20.12 -4.18
CA VAL A 137 -7.23 20.11 -5.40
C VAL A 137 -6.46 19.36 -6.47
N ILE A 138 -7.04 18.27 -6.98
CA ILE A 138 -6.45 17.43 -8.01
C ILE A 138 -7.20 17.60 -9.32
N LEU A 139 -6.46 17.97 -10.38
CA LEU A 139 -7.00 18.01 -11.74
C LEU A 139 -6.73 16.68 -12.42
N MET A 140 -7.79 15.93 -12.69
CA MET A 140 -7.74 14.56 -13.17
C MET A 140 -8.45 14.40 -14.51
N LYS A 141 -7.81 13.73 -15.46
CA LYS A 141 -8.36 13.36 -16.76
C LYS A 141 -9.65 12.52 -16.67
N GLU A 142 -10.54 12.61 -17.65
CA GLU A 142 -11.87 11.98 -17.63
C GLU A 142 -11.81 10.46 -17.65
N HIS A 143 -11.01 9.85 -18.54
CA HIS A 143 -10.85 8.39 -18.62
C HIS A 143 -10.20 7.74 -17.37
N MET A 144 -9.72 8.53 -16.41
CA MET A 144 -9.06 8.00 -15.22
C MET A 144 -10.02 7.33 -14.26
N SER A 145 -9.53 6.29 -13.59
CA SER A 145 -10.36 5.38 -12.80
C SER A 145 -11.14 6.09 -11.69
N LYS A 146 -12.37 5.63 -11.46
CA LYS A 146 -13.23 6.17 -10.39
C LYS A 146 -12.68 5.83 -9.01
N GLU A 147 -12.04 4.69 -8.86
CA GLU A 147 -11.48 4.23 -7.59
C GLU A 147 -10.42 5.18 -7.03
N LYS A 148 -9.59 5.77 -7.91
CA LYS A 148 -8.62 6.80 -7.53
C LYS A 148 -9.32 8.08 -7.07
N GLU A 149 -10.36 8.50 -7.78
CA GLU A 149 -11.17 9.64 -7.38
C GLU A 149 -11.76 9.45 -5.99
N LEU A 150 -12.37 8.29 -5.75
CA LEU A 150 -12.97 7.96 -4.46
C LEU A 150 -11.94 8.04 -3.33
N LEU A 151 -10.74 7.47 -3.52
CA LEU A 151 -9.66 7.55 -2.51
C LEU A 151 -9.16 8.98 -2.28
N ILE A 152 -8.96 9.77 -3.35
CA ILE A 152 -8.53 11.17 -3.25
C ILE A 152 -9.59 12.00 -2.49
N ARG A 153 -10.88 11.81 -2.80
CA ARG A 153 -11.99 12.46 -2.10
C ARG A 153 -12.13 11.97 -0.65
N ALA A 154 -11.89 10.68 -0.40
CA ALA A 154 -11.89 10.12 0.96
C ALA A 154 -10.87 10.85 1.84
N LEU A 155 -9.68 11.12 1.30
CA LEU A 155 -8.60 11.89 1.94
C LEU A 155 -8.91 13.40 2.09
N GLY A 156 -10.09 13.85 1.66
CA GLY A 156 -10.54 15.23 1.81
C GLY A 156 -10.08 16.18 0.69
N ALA A 157 -9.50 15.66 -0.38
CA ALA A 157 -9.13 16.48 -1.54
C ALA A 157 -10.30 16.67 -2.52
N GLU A 158 -10.35 17.83 -3.16
CA GLU A 158 -11.28 18.11 -4.25
C GLU A 158 -10.72 17.53 -5.56
N VAL A 159 -11.60 16.95 -6.39
CA VAL A 159 -11.22 16.45 -7.71
C VAL A 159 -11.99 17.19 -8.78
N ILE A 160 -11.26 17.80 -9.71
CA ILE A 160 -11.78 18.47 -10.90
C ILE A 160 -11.46 17.57 -12.10
N ARG A 161 -12.51 17.12 -12.81
CA ARG A 161 -12.35 16.36 -14.05
C ARG A 161 -12.03 17.31 -15.20
N ILE A 162 -11.06 16.94 -16.04
CA ILE A 162 -10.64 17.73 -17.21
C ILE A 162 -10.66 16.86 -18.48
N PRO A 163 -10.87 17.46 -19.67
CA PRO A 163 -10.90 16.72 -20.93
C PRO A 163 -9.58 16.00 -21.25
N ASP A 164 -9.69 14.88 -21.95
CA ASP A 164 -8.54 14.00 -22.25
C ASP A 164 -7.70 14.46 -23.44
N ASP A 165 -8.38 14.96 -24.48
CA ASP A 165 -7.84 15.23 -25.82
C ASP A 165 -7.35 16.67 -25.99
N VAL A 166 -6.67 17.20 -24.97
CA VAL A 166 -6.03 18.52 -25.06
C VAL A 166 -4.52 18.35 -25.19
N PRO A 167 -3.87 18.99 -26.18
CA PRO A 167 -2.41 19.03 -26.28
C PRO A 167 -1.76 19.47 -24.97
N PHE A 168 -0.64 18.86 -24.62
CA PHE A 168 0.02 19.05 -23.33
C PHE A 168 0.60 20.47 -23.12
N ASP A 169 0.74 21.25 -24.20
CA ASP A 169 1.37 22.58 -24.25
C ASP A 169 0.37 23.74 -24.41
N GLY A 170 -0.94 23.47 -24.42
CA GLY A 170 -1.98 24.49 -24.49
C GLY A 170 -2.38 25.08 -23.13
N GLU A 171 -3.08 26.23 -23.13
CA GLU A 171 -3.66 26.81 -21.91
C GLU A 171 -4.74 25.93 -21.26
N GLU A 172 -5.45 25.16 -22.08
CA GLU A 172 -6.45 24.18 -21.64
C GLU A 172 -5.83 22.80 -21.35
N SER A 173 -4.50 22.68 -21.47
CA SER A 173 -3.78 21.47 -21.05
C SER A 173 -3.97 21.22 -19.55
N GLN A 174 -3.66 20.01 -19.11
CA GLN A 174 -3.72 19.66 -17.70
C GLN A 174 -2.87 20.60 -16.82
N MET A 175 -1.68 21.01 -17.30
CA MET A 175 -0.83 21.99 -16.62
C MET A 175 -1.43 23.41 -16.66
N GLY A 176 -1.89 23.86 -17.83
CA GLY A 176 -2.49 25.19 -17.99
C GLY A 176 -3.73 25.37 -17.12
N MET A 177 -4.58 24.34 -17.05
CA MET A 177 -5.74 24.30 -16.17
C MET A 177 -5.33 24.31 -14.69
N ALA A 178 -4.27 23.61 -14.29
CA ALA A 178 -3.79 23.67 -12.92
C ALA A 178 -3.33 25.08 -12.52
N PHE A 179 -2.62 25.80 -13.40
CA PHE A 179 -2.23 27.18 -13.14
C PHE A 179 -3.43 28.15 -13.15
N LYS A 180 -4.41 27.93 -14.02
CA LYS A 180 -5.67 28.69 -14.05
C LYS A 180 -6.44 28.50 -12.73
N THR A 181 -6.56 27.26 -12.27
CA THR A 181 -7.15 26.92 -10.97
C THR A 181 -6.37 27.55 -9.81
N GLN A 182 -5.05 27.44 -9.81
CA GLN A 182 -4.19 28.06 -8.80
C GLN A 182 -4.39 29.58 -8.72
N LYS A 183 -4.43 30.29 -9.85
CA LYS A 183 -4.71 31.75 -9.90
C LYS A 183 -6.08 32.11 -9.34
N SER A 184 -7.05 31.21 -9.43
CA SER A 184 -8.41 31.41 -8.90
C SER A 184 -8.54 31.13 -7.40
N ILE A 185 -7.59 30.40 -6.79
CA ILE A 185 -7.61 30.02 -5.38
C ILE A 185 -6.55 30.84 -4.62
N PRO A 186 -6.94 31.79 -3.75
CA PRO A 186 -6.00 32.52 -2.92
C PRO A 186 -5.16 31.58 -2.05
N ASN A 187 -3.89 31.93 -1.81
CA ASN A 187 -2.98 31.14 -0.98
C ASN A 187 -2.83 29.69 -1.45
N SER A 188 -2.65 29.50 -2.75
CA SER A 188 -2.45 28.19 -3.36
C SER A 188 -1.14 28.07 -4.13
N VAL A 189 -0.64 26.84 -4.28
CA VAL A 189 0.60 26.52 -4.99
C VAL A 189 0.39 25.31 -5.89
N VAL A 190 1.03 25.31 -7.07
CA VAL A 190 1.26 24.10 -7.88
C VAL A 190 2.67 23.61 -7.58
N LEU A 191 2.80 22.35 -7.19
CA LEU A 191 4.11 21.79 -6.85
C LEU A 191 4.86 21.34 -8.09
N ASP A 192 4.15 20.85 -9.11
CA ASP A 192 4.66 20.49 -10.43
C ASP A 192 5.71 19.37 -10.41
N GLN A 193 5.25 18.12 -10.38
CA GLN A 193 6.13 16.95 -10.40
C GLN A 193 7.07 16.86 -11.62
N TYR A 194 6.86 17.63 -12.69
CA TYR A 194 7.65 17.57 -13.92
C TYR A 194 8.86 18.51 -13.91
N LEU A 195 8.85 19.51 -13.02
CA LEU A 195 9.95 20.48 -12.86
C LEU A 195 10.57 20.45 -11.47
N ASN A 196 9.82 20.03 -10.44
CA ASN A 196 10.24 20.13 -9.05
C ASN A 196 11.37 19.15 -8.70
N CYS A 197 12.48 19.68 -8.19
CA CYS A 197 13.62 18.86 -7.75
C CYS A 197 13.27 17.84 -6.67
N GLY A 198 12.24 18.08 -5.86
CA GLY A 198 11.77 17.13 -4.85
C GLY A 198 11.44 15.76 -5.43
N ASN A 199 11.06 15.68 -6.71
CA ASN A 199 10.79 14.42 -7.39
C ASN A 199 12.05 13.54 -7.54
N PRO A 200 13.08 13.90 -8.32
CA PRO A 200 14.28 13.07 -8.38
C PRO A 200 15.06 13.05 -7.06
N MET A 201 14.99 14.08 -6.21
CA MET A 201 15.62 14.08 -4.88
C MET A 201 15.08 12.98 -3.98
N ALA A 202 13.76 12.76 -3.94
CA ALA A 202 13.15 11.71 -3.12
C ALA A 202 13.73 10.31 -3.42
N HIS A 203 14.12 10.07 -4.66
CA HIS A 203 14.70 8.82 -5.10
C HIS A 203 16.22 8.76 -4.92
N TYR A 204 16.91 9.89 -5.05
CA TYR A 204 18.34 10.00 -4.77
C TYR A 204 18.66 9.81 -3.28
N GLU A 205 17.88 10.45 -2.39
CA GLU A 205 18.06 10.43 -0.93
C GLU A 205 17.43 9.19 -0.27
N GLY A 206 16.35 8.68 -0.85
CA GLY A 206 15.56 7.59 -0.29
C GLY A 206 15.76 6.28 -1.03
N THR A 207 15.06 6.13 -2.16
CA THR A 207 14.96 4.84 -2.87
C THR A 207 16.32 4.23 -3.22
N ALA A 208 17.26 5.03 -3.70
CA ALA A 208 18.58 4.56 -4.10
C ALA A 208 19.46 4.16 -2.91
N GLU A 209 19.50 5.00 -1.86
CA GLU A 209 20.21 4.67 -0.62
C GLU A 209 19.63 3.41 0.03
N GLU A 210 18.31 3.24 0.02
CA GLU A 210 17.68 2.01 0.52
C GLU A 210 18.08 0.76 -0.27
N ILE A 211 18.26 0.87 -1.60
CA ILE A 211 18.72 -0.24 -2.43
C ILE A 211 20.18 -0.57 -2.13
N LEU A 212 21.03 0.46 -2.03
CA LEU A 212 22.44 0.32 -1.71
C LEU A 212 22.63 -0.28 -0.32
N ASP A 213 21.93 0.25 0.67
CA ASP A 213 21.97 -0.23 2.04
C ASP A 213 21.53 -1.68 2.09
N ALA A 214 20.37 -2.04 1.55
CA ALA A 214 19.91 -3.43 1.55
C ALA A 214 20.92 -4.41 0.94
N LEU A 215 21.55 -4.05 -0.19
CA LEU A 215 22.46 -4.94 -0.93
C LEU A 215 23.95 -4.76 -0.59
N ASP A 216 24.30 -4.08 0.51
CA ASP A 216 25.68 -3.79 0.92
C ASP A 216 26.51 -3.13 -0.20
N GLY A 217 25.88 -2.27 -1.00
CA GLY A 217 26.48 -1.61 -2.17
C GLY A 217 26.80 -2.56 -3.34
N LYS A 218 26.35 -3.82 -3.31
CA LYS A 218 26.59 -4.81 -4.38
C LYS A 218 25.40 -4.83 -5.32
N VAL A 219 25.40 -3.90 -6.28
CA VAL A 219 24.37 -3.79 -7.31
C VAL A 219 25.02 -3.77 -8.69
N ASP A 220 24.61 -4.68 -9.56
CA ASP A 220 25.19 -4.86 -10.90
C ASP A 220 24.29 -4.26 -11.98
N MET A 221 22.97 -4.26 -11.74
CA MET A 221 22.00 -3.68 -12.64
C MET A 221 20.78 -3.13 -11.87
N ILE A 222 20.26 -1.99 -12.32
CA ILE A 222 18.95 -1.50 -11.90
C ILE A 222 18.12 -1.20 -13.14
N VAL A 223 16.90 -1.73 -13.14
CA VAL A 223 15.92 -1.53 -14.20
C VAL A 223 14.80 -0.66 -13.64
N VAL A 224 14.55 0.50 -14.25
CA VAL A 224 13.63 1.52 -13.73
C VAL A 224 12.69 2.02 -14.82
N GLY A 225 11.38 1.97 -14.59
CA GLY A 225 10.39 2.58 -15.48
C GLY A 225 10.38 4.10 -15.40
N ALA A 226 10.25 4.77 -16.54
CA ALA A 226 10.20 6.23 -16.64
C ALA A 226 8.76 6.73 -16.93
N GLY A 227 8.32 7.71 -16.15
CA GLY A 227 7.12 8.52 -16.44
C GLY A 227 7.51 9.98 -16.40
N THR A 228 7.53 10.56 -15.20
CA THR A 228 8.13 11.89 -14.96
C THR A 228 9.65 11.92 -15.03
N GLY A 229 10.33 10.77 -15.22
CA GLY A 229 11.80 10.67 -15.16
C GLY A 229 12.41 10.74 -13.75
N GLY A 230 11.67 11.16 -12.73
CA GLY A 230 12.25 11.42 -11.40
C GLY A 230 12.91 10.20 -10.75
N SER A 231 12.24 9.05 -10.77
CA SER A 231 12.80 7.80 -10.21
C SER A 231 14.04 7.33 -10.95
N VAL A 232 14.02 7.28 -12.28
CA VAL A 232 15.18 6.83 -13.07
C VAL A 232 16.35 7.78 -12.86
N ILE A 233 16.16 9.10 -12.89
CA ILE A 233 17.26 10.06 -12.71
C ILE A 233 17.81 10.06 -11.28
N GLY A 234 16.94 10.13 -10.27
CA GLY A 234 17.36 10.14 -8.88
C GLY A 234 18.15 8.89 -8.49
N ILE A 235 17.65 7.72 -8.90
CA ILE A 235 18.35 6.45 -8.67
C ILE A 235 19.67 6.42 -9.44
N SER A 236 19.67 6.74 -10.73
CA SER A 236 20.88 6.68 -11.56
C SER A 236 22.00 7.56 -11.01
N ARG A 237 21.68 8.78 -10.56
CA ARG A 237 22.65 9.71 -9.99
C ARG A 237 23.33 9.15 -8.75
N LYS A 238 22.57 8.63 -7.79
CA LYS A 238 23.14 8.05 -6.57
C LYS A 238 23.92 6.78 -6.86
N ILE A 239 23.38 5.91 -7.72
CA ILE A 239 23.97 4.61 -8.01
C ILE A 239 25.26 4.76 -8.80
N LYS A 240 25.35 5.65 -9.80
CA LYS A 240 26.61 5.91 -10.50
C LYS A 240 27.69 6.51 -9.59
N GLN A 241 27.32 7.23 -8.53
CA GLN A 241 28.28 7.72 -7.53
C GLN A 241 28.86 6.59 -6.65
N ARG A 242 28.02 5.62 -6.25
CA ARG A 242 28.39 4.59 -5.27
C ARG A 242 28.82 3.26 -5.89
N CYS A 243 28.24 2.93 -7.04
CA CYS A 243 28.43 1.71 -7.82
C CYS A 243 28.60 2.08 -9.30
N PRO A 244 29.72 2.71 -9.72
CA PRO A 244 29.88 3.26 -11.06
C PRO A 244 29.79 2.23 -12.19
N ASN A 245 30.01 0.94 -11.88
CA ASN A 245 29.91 -0.16 -12.83
C ASN A 245 28.48 -0.75 -12.95
N CYS A 246 27.55 -0.32 -12.09
CA CYS A 246 26.16 -0.76 -12.15
C CYS A 246 25.51 -0.25 -13.43
N LYS A 247 24.87 -1.16 -14.18
CA LYS A 247 24.10 -0.80 -15.38
C LYS A 247 22.74 -0.24 -15.00
N ILE A 248 22.38 0.91 -15.56
CA ILE A 248 21.06 1.51 -15.43
C ILE A 248 20.28 1.28 -16.71
N ILE A 249 19.16 0.57 -16.61
CA ILE A 249 18.24 0.29 -17.72
C ILE A 249 16.95 1.07 -17.50
N GLY A 250 16.67 2.02 -18.40
CA GLY A 250 15.40 2.74 -18.43
C GLY A 250 14.34 1.93 -19.15
N VAL A 251 13.09 2.00 -18.69
CA VAL A 251 11.95 1.33 -19.35
C VAL A 251 10.91 2.35 -19.76
N ASP A 252 10.54 2.31 -21.04
CA ASP A 252 9.62 3.23 -21.68
C ASP A 252 8.57 2.42 -22.47
N PRO A 253 7.28 2.76 -22.42
CA PRO A 253 6.32 2.04 -23.24
C PRO A 253 6.47 2.38 -24.73
N GLU A 254 6.02 1.46 -25.59
CA GLU A 254 5.84 1.75 -27.02
C GLU A 254 5.01 3.02 -27.22
N ASN A 255 5.37 3.79 -28.25
CA ASN A 255 4.77 5.09 -28.59
C ASN A 255 5.04 6.25 -27.61
N SER A 256 5.78 6.08 -26.51
CA SER A 256 6.19 7.20 -25.66
C SER A 256 7.37 7.99 -26.23
N LYS A 257 7.38 9.31 -26.00
CA LYS A 257 8.45 10.23 -26.42
C LYS A 257 9.64 10.34 -25.46
N LEU A 258 9.63 9.64 -24.32
CA LEU A 258 10.68 9.79 -23.31
C LEU A 258 12.04 9.32 -23.85
N SER A 259 12.13 8.07 -24.30
CA SER A 259 13.31 7.47 -24.93
C SER A 259 13.25 7.50 -26.46
N GLN A 260 12.07 7.72 -27.04
CA GLN A 260 11.83 7.71 -28.50
C GLN A 260 11.29 9.09 -28.97
N PRO A 261 12.14 10.11 -29.21
CA PRO A 261 11.69 11.48 -29.51
C PRO A 261 10.66 11.61 -30.65
N ASP A 262 10.75 10.75 -31.65
CA ASP A 262 9.90 10.76 -32.86
C ASP A 262 8.60 9.95 -32.70
N ALA A 263 8.39 9.31 -31.55
CA ALA A 263 7.19 8.51 -31.30
C ALA A 263 5.92 9.38 -31.21
N PRO A 264 4.72 8.82 -31.43
CA PRO A 264 3.47 9.58 -31.38
C PRO A 264 3.17 10.27 -30.04
N GLY A 265 3.74 9.78 -28.93
CA GLY A 265 3.51 10.27 -27.57
C GLY A 265 2.23 9.72 -26.91
N LYS A 266 1.46 8.88 -27.59
CA LYS A 266 0.13 8.42 -27.15
C LYS A 266 -0.16 7.00 -27.63
N GLY A 267 -1.24 6.41 -27.10
CA GLY A 267 -1.73 5.10 -27.54
C GLY A 267 -1.14 3.92 -26.78
N PHE A 268 -0.72 4.12 -25.53
CA PHE A 268 -0.37 3.07 -24.58
C PHE A 268 -1.36 3.05 -23.42
N MET A 269 -1.68 1.85 -22.94
CA MET A 269 -2.67 1.59 -21.88
C MET A 269 -2.01 1.44 -20.50
N VAL A 270 -0.74 1.08 -20.45
CA VAL A 270 0.00 0.98 -19.20
C VAL A 270 0.07 2.34 -18.50
N GLU A 271 -0.39 2.39 -17.25
CA GLU A 271 -0.40 3.61 -16.47
C GLU A 271 0.92 3.80 -15.69
N GLY A 272 1.30 5.06 -15.49
CA GLY A 272 2.43 5.46 -14.63
C GLY A 272 3.79 5.54 -15.33
N ILE A 273 3.93 4.97 -16.53
CA ILE A 273 5.14 5.10 -17.37
C ILE A 273 4.77 5.63 -18.76
N GLY A 274 5.75 6.23 -19.43
CA GLY A 274 5.55 6.91 -20.70
C GLY A 274 4.97 8.31 -20.55
N HIS A 275 5.30 9.16 -21.52
CA HIS A 275 4.75 10.48 -21.73
C HIS A 275 4.84 10.92 -23.21
N ASP A 276 4.10 11.96 -23.57
CA ASP A 276 4.16 12.69 -24.85
C ASP A 276 5.21 13.81 -24.89
N PHE A 277 6.00 13.99 -23.83
CA PHE A 277 7.12 14.92 -23.78
C PHE A 277 8.22 14.40 -22.86
N ARG A 278 9.40 15.02 -22.89
CA ARG A 278 10.49 14.73 -21.94
C ARG A 278 10.58 15.80 -20.84
N PRO A 279 10.44 15.45 -19.55
CA PRO A 279 10.63 16.38 -18.43
C PRO A 279 12.05 16.99 -18.40
N SER A 280 12.19 18.22 -17.90
CA SER A 280 13.43 19.00 -18.05
C SER A 280 14.64 18.39 -17.35
N PHE A 281 14.46 17.83 -16.16
CA PHE A 281 15.54 17.18 -15.40
C PHE A 281 15.87 15.77 -15.91
N MET A 282 15.16 15.26 -16.92
CA MET A 282 15.38 13.93 -17.47
C MET A 282 16.58 13.89 -18.42
N ASP A 283 17.75 13.71 -17.84
CA ASP A 283 19.01 13.50 -18.56
C ASP A 283 19.17 12.05 -19.01
N LEU A 284 19.02 11.80 -20.33
CA LEU A 284 19.17 10.48 -20.90
C LEU A 284 20.58 9.90 -20.78
N ALA A 285 21.61 10.74 -20.65
CA ALA A 285 23.00 10.27 -20.52
C ALA A 285 23.26 9.55 -19.20
N MET A 286 22.36 9.72 -18.22
CA MET A 286 22.41 8.99 -16.94
C MET A 286 21.94 7.53 -17.06
N VAL A 287 21.33 7.15 -18.18
CA VAL A 287 20.78 5.82 -18.43
C VAL A 287 21.64 5.10 -19.47
N ASP A 288 22.10 3.89 -19.16
CA ASP A 288 23.04 3.16 -20.03
C ASP A 288 22.33 2.55 -21.25
N SER A 289 21.08 2.11 -21.10
CA SER A 289 20.24 1.69 -22.22
C SER A 289 18.75 1.79 -21.90
N TRP A 290 17.92 1.81 -22.95
CA TRP A 290 16.46 1.88 -22.85
C TRP A 290 15.82 0.63 -23.44
N GLU A 291 14.88 0.04 -22.69
CA GLU A 291 14.03 -1.06 -23.13
C GLU A 291 12.63 -0.51 -23.43
N VAL A 292 12.18 -0.72 -24.67
CA VAL A 292 10.82 -0.34 -25.09
C VAL A 292 9.90 -1.55 -24.94
N VAL A 293 8.79 -1.40 -24.22
CA VAL A 293 7.88 -2.51 -23.89
C VAL A 293 6.45 -2.19 -24.30
N ASN A 294 5.81 -3.09 -25.04
CA ASN A 294 4.39 -2.97 -25.38
C ASN A 294 3.48 -3.35 -24.19
N ASP A 295 2.23 -2.89 -24.25
CA ASP A 295 1.20 -3.16 -23.24
C ASP A 295 0.97 -4.66 -23.02
N ARG A 296 0.93 -5.46 -24.10
CA ARG A 296 0.64 -6.90 -24.02
C ARG A 296 1.66 -7.61 -23.14
N ASP A 297 2.95 -7.35 -23.36
CA ASP A 297 4.03 -7.98 -22.62
C ASP A 297 4.09 -7.47 -21.18
N GLY A 298 3.88 -6.17 -20.98
CA GLY A 298 3.75 -5.57 -19.65
C GLY A 298 2.64 -6.20 -18.82
N PHE A 299 1.41 -6.24 -19.33
CA PHE A 299 0.27 -6.81 -18.60
C PHE A 299 0.37 -8.33 -18.40
N ASN A 300 0.92 -9.07 -19.37
CA ASN A 300 1.13 -10.50 -19.21
C ASN A 300 2.17 -10.80 -18.13
N MET A 301 3.26 -10.02 -18.07
CA MET A 301 4.26 -10.15 -17.01
C MET A 301 3.72 -9.75 -15.64
N ALA A 302 2.88 -8.70 -15.56
CA ALA A 302 2.19 -8.36 -14.32
C ALA A 302 1.33 -9.53 -13.80
N ARG A 303 0.57 -10.20 -14.68
CA ARG A 303 -0.20 -11.41 -14.31
C ARG A 303 0.70 -12.57 -13.85
N ARG A 304 1.91 -12.69 -14.41
CA ARG A 304 2.91 -13.67 -13.96
C ARG A 304 3.44 -13.32 -12.57
N LEU A 305 3.68 -12.04 -12.27
CA LEU A 305 4.07 -11.56 -10.94
C LEU A 305 3.02 -11.93 -9.89
N HIS A 306 1.73 -11.71 -10.20
CA HIS A 306 0.63 -12.12 -9.32
C HIS A 306 0.70 -13.62 -9.03
N ARG A 307 0.74 -14.42 -10.10
CA ARG A 307 0.60 -15.87 -10.02
C ARG A 307 1.80 -16.59 -9.41
N TYR A 308 3.02 -16.18 -9.76
CA TYR A 308 4.22 -16.95 -9.46
C TYR A 308 5.05 -16.38 -8.31
N GLU A 309 4.91 -15.08 -8.03
CA GLU A 309 5.65 -14.41 -6.95
C GLU A 309 4.72 -13.88 -5.84
N GLY A 310 3.40 -13.91 -6.05
CA GLY A 310 2.42 -13.41 -5.09
C GLY A 310 2.42 -11.88 -4.94
N LEU A 311 2.98 -11.16 -5.91
CA LEU A 311 3.14 -9.71 -5.87
C LEU A 311 2.07 -9.05 -6.73
N LEU A 312 1.03 -8.45 -6.12
CA LEU A 312 -0.15 -7.87 -6.80
C LEU A 312 0.11 -6.50 -7.46
N THR A 313 1.07 -6.46 -8.38
CA THR A 313 1.62 -5.25 -8.97
C THR A 313 0.99 -4.86 -10.31
N GLY A 314 1.04 -3.58 -10.67
CA GLY A 314 0.43 -2.97 -11.84
C GLY A 314 1.13 -3.28 -13.16
N GLY A 315 0.56 -2.76 -14.26
CA GLY A 315 1.11 -2.96 -15.61
C GLY A 315 2.56 -2.46 -15.74
N SER A 316 2.89 -1.32 -15.13
CA SER A 316 4.25 -0.76 -15.15
C SER A 316 5.28 -1.70 -14.52
N ALA A 317 4.95 -2.34 -13.39
CA ALA A 317 5.81 -3.34 -12.76
C ALA A 317 6.06 -4.55 -13.68
N GLY A 318 5.03 -4.96 -14.43
CA GLY A 318 5.14 -5.98 -15.46
C GLY A 318 6.06 -5.55 -16.61
N SER A 319 5.93 -4.33 -17.11
CA SER A 319 6.81 -3.80 -18.17
C SER A 319 8.26 -3.76 -17.72
N ILE A 320 8.52 -3.32 -16.49
CA ILE A 320 9.89 -3.22 -15.95
C ILE A 320 10.47 -4.63 -15.73
N LEU A 321 9.68 -5.60 -15.27
CA LEU A 321 10.15 -6.97 -15.15
C LEU A 321 10.42 -7.61 -16.52
N THR A 322 9.59 -7.33 -17.53
CA THR A 322 9.84 -7.78 -18.91
C THR A 322 11.18 -7.27 -19.42
N ALA A 323 11.44 -5.97 -19.27
CA ALA A 323 12.74 -5.37 -19.59
C ALA A 323 13.88 -6.00 -18.79
N ALA A 324 13.69 -6.24 -17.48
CA ALA A 324 14.69 -6.88 -16.65
C ALA A 324 15.00 -8.31 -17.09
N MET A 325 14.00 -9.11 -17.48
CA MET A 325 14.22 -10.46 -18.00
C MET A 325 14.95 -10.46 -19.35
N ASN A 326 14.83 -9.38 -20.13
CA ASN A 326 15.59 -9.21 -21.37
C ASN A 326 17.04 -8.81 -21.09
N ALA A 327 17.24 -7.75 -20.30
CA ALA A 327 18.56 -7.17 -20.03
C ALA A 327 19.45 -8.05 -19.12
N ALA A 328 18.85 -8.83 -18.21
CA ALA A 328 19.60 -9.62 -17.23
C ALA A 328 20.16 -10.95 -17.78
N LYS A 329 19.87 -11.33 -19.02
CA LYS A 329 20.33 -12.60 -19.61
C LYS A 329 21.85 -12.73 -19.65
N ASP A 330 22.53 -11.61 -19.82
CA ASP A 330 24.00 -11.56 -19.95
C ASP A 330 24.69 -11.29 -18.60
N LEU A 331 23.94 -11.16 -17.51
CA LEU A 331 24.53 -10.98 -16.19
C LEU A 331 25.08 -12.32 -15.67
N PRO A 332 26.26 -12.31 -15.00
CA PRO A 332 26.81 -13.53 -14.44
C PRO A 332 25.91 -14.08 -13.33
N PRO A 333 25.96 -15.40 -13.05
CA PRO A 333 25.33 -15.96 -11.87
C PRO A 333 25.69 -15.17 -10.61
N TYR A 334 24.73 -15.00 -9.71
CA TYR A 334 24.86 -14.24 -8.45
C TYR A 334 25.01 -12.71 -8.56
N ALA A 335 25.06 -12.13 -9.77
CA ALA A 335 24.90 -10.68 -9.92
C ALA A 335 23.55 -10.22 -9.33
N ASN A 336 23.50 -9.02 -8.80
CA ASN A 336 22.29 -8.43 -8.24
C ASN A 336 21.67 -7.44 -9.22
N CYS A 337 20.52 -7.81 -9.77
CA CYS A 337 19.67 -6.96 -10.58
C CYS A 337 18.42 -6.55 -9.80
N VAL A 338 18.18 -5.25 -9.71
CA VAL A 338 17.03 -4.68 -9.02
C VAL A 338 16.01 -4.19 -10.04
N ASN A 339 14.84 -4.82 -10.04
CA ASN A 339 13.64 -4.27 -10.67
C ASN A 339 13.09 -3.19 -9.72
N ALA A 340 13.45 -1.95 -10.00
CA ALA A 340 13.05 -0.81 -9.23
C ALA A 340 11.78 -0.20 -9.84
N ARG A 341 10.74 -0.09 -8.99
CA ARG A 341 9.41 0.49 -9.25
C ARG A 341 8.34 -0.56 -9.58
N SER A 342 7.80 -1.18 -8.54
CA SER A 342 6.53 -1.91 -8.64
C SER A 342 5.38 -1.03 -8.15
N GLU A 343 4.58 -0.49 -9.06
CA GLU A 343 3.26 0.09 -8.71
C GLU A 343 2.25 -1.06 -8.55
N ASN A 344 1.05 -0.82 -7.99
CA ASN A 344 0.03 -1.85 -7.75
C ASN A 344 -0.95 -2.03 -8.92
N LEU A 345 -1.52 -3.24 -9.09
CA LEU A 345 -2.63 -3.49 -10.05
C LEU A 345 -3.98 -3.06 -9.46
N TRP A 346 -4.03 -2.91 -8.13
CA TRP A 346 -5.22 -2.59 -7.36
C TRP A 346 -4.90 -1.48 -6.37
N TRP A 347 -5.62 -0.37 -6.45
CA TRP A 347 -5.39 0.90 -5.73
C TRP A 347 -5.65 0.83 -4.21
N LEU A 348 -5.59 -0.37 -3.60
CA LEU A 348 -6.10 -0.64 -2.26
C LEU A 348 -5.24 -1.56 -1.39
N GLU A 349 -4.09 -2.02 -1.88
CA GLU A 349 -3.10 -2.72 -1.04
C GLU A 349 -2.03 -1.74 -0.59
N LYS A 350 -2.34 -1.07 0.51
CA LYS A 350 -1.58 0.01 1.13
C LYS A 350 -0.66 -0.62 2.13
N LYS A 351 0.66 -0.38 2.10
CA LYS A 351 1.57 -0.89 3.15
C LYS A 351 2.66 0.10 3.46
N PRO A 352 3.20 0.16 4.67
CA PRO A 352 4.55 0.60 4.91
C PRO A 352 5.24 -0.42 5.80
N VAL A 353 6.57 -0.41 5.73
CA VAL A 353 7.40 -1.32 6.52
C VAL A 353 7.67 -0.71 7.89
N LYS A 354 7.75 -1.57 8.92
CA LYS A 354 7.96 -1.23 10.33
C LYS A 354 9.11 -0.22 10.51
N SER A 355 8.84 0.80 11.32
CA SER A 355 9.76 1.88 11.69
C SER A 355 10.99 1.45 12.48
N SER A 356 10.90 0.36 13.24
CA SER A 356 12.00 -0.19 14.04
C SER A 356 13.06 -0.93 13.21
N ILE A 357 12.89 -1.02 11.89
CA ILE A 357 13.86 -1.66 11.02
C ILE A 357 14.83 -0.58 10.55
N GLU A 358 16.07 -0.66 11.03
CA GLU A 358 17.13 0.30 10.70
C GLU A 358 17.58 0.19 9.24
N ARG A 359 17.40 -0.98 8.60
CA ARG A 359 17.88 -1.32 7.26
C ARG A 359 16.77 -1.97 6.41
N PRO A 360 16.57 -1.62 5.13
CA PRO A 360 15.47 -2.19 4.34
C PRO A 360 15.57 -3.72 4.22
N LEU A 361 14.43 -4.39 4.38
CA LEU A 361 14.38 -5.86 4.42
C LEU A 361 14.65 -6.48 3.04
N ILE A 362 15.57 -7.44 2.98
CA ILE A 362 15.63 -8.41 1.89
C ILE A 362 14.82 -9.65 2.31
N ILE A 363 13.75 -9.94 1.58
CA ILE A 363 12.88 -11.09 1.87
C ILE A 363 12.83 -12.04 0.67
N GLN A 364 12.76 -13.34 0.96
CA GLN A 364 12.77 -14.38 -0.07
C GLN A 364 11.43 -14.53 -0.80
N SER A 365 10.34 -14.08 -0.17
CA SER A 365 8.99 -14.05 -0.75
C SER A 365 8.17 -12.97 -0.05
N ILE A 366 7.01 -12.62 -0.63
CA ILE A 366 6.12 -11.60 -0.06
C ILE A 366 5.62 -11.94 1.36
N ALA A 367 5.57 -13.23 1.72
CA ALA A 367 5.21 -13.66 3.07
C ALA A 367 6.21 -13.19 4.14
N GLY A 368 7.47 -12.95 3.76
CA GLY A 368 8.46 -12.37 4.66
C GLY A 368 8.19 -10.91 5.03
N ALA A 369 7.27 -10.22 4.36
CA ALA A 369 6.84 -8.87 4.74
C ALA A 369 5.73 -8.87 5.82
N VAL A 370 5.13 -10.03 6.11
CA VAL A 370 4.04 -10.13 7.09
C VAL A 370 4.55 -9.85 8.49
N GLY A 371 3.82 -9.00 9.20
CA GLY A 371 4.09 -8.60 10.57
C GLY A 371 5.07 -7.45 10.74
N HIS A 372 5.70 -6.99 9.65
CA HIS A 372 6.54 -5.80 9.66
C HIS A 372 5.71 -4.53 9.41
N THR A 373 4.61 -4.34 10.12
CA THR A 373 3.75 -3.14 10.04
C THR A 373 4.15 -2.09 11.09
N PRO A 374 3.92 -0.78 10.86
CA PRO A 374 4.31 0.26 11.81
C PRO A 374 3.33 0.41 12.98
N ILE A 375 3.80 1.09 14.03
CA ILE A 375 2.96 1.70 15.07
C ILE A 375 3.03 3.21 14.88
N VAL A 376 1.85 3.83 14.77
CA VAL A 376 1.69 5.25 14.47
C VAL A 376 0.95 5.93 15.61
N ARG A 377 1.42 7.10 16.02
CA ARG A 377 0.72 7.99 16.94
C ARG A 377 -0.43 8.71 16.22
N LEU A 378 -1.62 8.72 16.81
CA LEU A 378 -2.69 9.62 16.39
C LEU A 378 -2.52 10.98 17.05
N THR A 379 -2.83 12.05 16.32
CA THR A 379 -2.59 13.42 16.77
C THR A 379 -3.87 14.22 16.83
N LYS A 380 -4.60 14.33 15.72
CA LYS A 380 -5.74 15.22 15.58
C LYS A 380 -7.01 14.67 16.20
N ILE A 381 -7.29 13.38 16.04
CA ILE A 381 -8.51 12.77 16.58
C ILE A 381 -8.49 12.80 18.12
N PRO A 382 -7.42 12.34 18.81
CA PRO A 382 -7.34 12.44 20.26
C PRO A 382 -7.39 13.88 20.77
N GLU A 383 -6.71 14.81 20.09
CA GLU A 383 -6.70 16.24 20.44
C GLU A 383 -8.11 16.86 20.35
N ALA A 384 -8.82 16.62 19.24
CA ALA A 384 -10.20 17.07 19.03
C ALA A 384 -11.17 16.49 20.07
N GLU A 385 -10.81 15.34 20.66
CA GLU A 385 -11.59 14.65 21.67
C GLU A 385 -11.16 14.93 23.12
N GLY A 386 -10.16 15.79 23.31
CA GLY A 386 -9.66 16.18 24.63
C GLY A 386 -8.95 15.05 25.38
N ILE A 387 -8.38 14.08 24.67
CA ILE A 387 -7.68 12.93 25.26
C ILE A 387 -6.19 13.28 25.39
N GLU A 388 -5.68 13.30 26.62
CA GLU A 388 -4.26 13.59 26.90
C GLU A 388 -3.35 12.34 26.80
N ALA A 389 -3.94 11.14 26.87
CA ALA A 389 -3.21 9.89 26.69
C ALA A 389 -2.71 9.71 25.25
N GLU A 390 -1.62 8.95 25.10
CA GLU A 390 -1.11 8.58 23.78
C GLU A 390 -2.00 7.48 23.17
N ILE A 391 -2.77 7.83 22.14
CA ILE A 391 -3.48 6.85 21.32
C ILE A 391 -2.59 6.45 20.15
N LEU A 392 -2.21 5.18 20.15
CA LEU A 392 -1.35 4.58 19.14
C LEU A 392 -2.15 3.57 18.32
N VAL A 393 -1.81 3.43 17.04
CA VAL A 393 -2.43 2.46 16.14
C VAL A 393 -1.38 1.55 15.52
N LYS A 394 -1.59 0.24 15.66
CA LYS A 394 -0.79 -0.80 15.02
C LYS A 394 -1.48 -1.18 13.70
N LEU A 395 -0.88 -0.82 12.59
CA LEU A 395 -1.55 -0.81 11.29
C LEU A 395 -1.46 -2.18 10.58
N GLU A 396 -2.12 -3.20 11.09
CA GLU A 396 -2.06 -4.57 10.55
C GLU A 396 -2.70 -4.73 9.17
N TYR A 397 -3.55 -3.79 8.76
CA TYR A 397 -4.04 -3.72 7.38
C TYR A 397 -2.94 -3.43 6.35
N LEU A 398 -1.73 -3.12 6.81
CA LEU A 398 -0.56 -2.88 6.00
C LEU A 398 0.29 -4.16 5.79
N ASN A 399 -0.25 -5.34 6.05
CA ASN A 399 0.34 -6.63 5.66
C ASN A 399 0.00 -7.01 4.19
N PRO A 400 0.85 -7.73 3.42
CA PRO A 400 0.58 -8.29 2.08
C PRO A 400 -0.83 -8.26 1.47
N GLY A 401 -1.75 -9.06 1.97
CA GLY A 401 -3.13 -9.17 1.50
C GLY A 401 -4.04 -8.02 1.93
N GLY A 402 -3.58 -7.16 2.84
CA GLY A 402 -4.25 -5.95 3.32
C GLY A 402 -4.92 -6.13 4.69
N SER A 403 -4.47 -7.09 5.50
CA SER A 403 -5.13 -7.43 6.76
C SER A 403 -4.24 -8.17 7.77
N LEU A 404 -4.63 -8.13 9.05
CA LEU A 404 -4.09 -8.99 10.12
C LEU A 404 -4.18 -10.49 9.78
N ALA A 405 -5.19 -10.90 8.99
CA ALA A 405 -5.38 -12.29 8.59
C ALA A 405 -4.17 -12.89 7.83
N ASP A 406 -3.30 -12.05 7.27
CA ASP A 406 -2.03 -12.50 6.67
C ASP A 406 -1.14 -13.25 7.66
N ARG A 407 -1.12 -12.83 8.94
CA ARG A 407 -0.37 -13.53 9.98
C ARG A 407 -0.90 -14.96 10.17
N VAL A 408 -2.23 -15.10 10.12
CA VAL A 408 -2.90 -16.40 10.22
C VAL A 408 -2.56 -17.29 9.03
N ALA A 409 -2.59 -16.77 7.80
CA ALA A 409 -2.19 -17.54 6.61
C ALA A 409 -0.72 -18.00 6.67
N CYS A 410 0.19 -17.16 7.16
CA CYS A 410 1.57 -17.55 7.37
C CYS A 410 1.70 -18.70 8.38
N GLU A 411 0.98 -18.61 9.50
CA GLU A 411 1.05 -19.63 10.55
C GLU A 411 0.40 -20.95 10.13
N MET A 412 -0.72 -20.90 9.39
CA MET A 412 -1.35 -22.05 8.72
C MET A 412 -0.33 -22.80 7.86
N MET A 413 0.36 -22.07 7.00
CA MET A 413 1.34 -22.65 6.09
C MET A 413 2.57 -23.20 6.84
N LYS A 414 3.07 -22.50 7.87
CA LYS A 414 4.19 -22.95 8.70
C LYS A 414 3.85 -24.22 9.48
N GLN A 415 2.67 -24.29 10.09
CA GLN A 415 2.24 -25.47 10.83
C GLN A 415 2.14 -26.69 9.91
N ALA A 416 1.54 -26.52 8.73
CA ALA A 416 1.45 -27.59 7.75
C ALA A 416 2.83 -28.07 7.28
N ASP A 417 3.80 -27.16 7.16
CA ASP A 417 5.20 -27.48 6.83
C ASP A 417 5.86 -28.30 7.94
N ASN A 418 5.79 -27.80 9.19
CA ASN A 418 6.39 -28.44 10.36
C ASN A 418 5.79 -29.82 10.65
N GLY A 419 4.49 -29.99 10.38
CA GLY A 419 3.81 -31.28 10.48
C GLY A 419 4.09 -32.23 9.32
N GLY A 420 4.85 -31.83 8.30
CA GLY A 420 5.08 -32.61 7.08
C GLY A 420 3.80 -32.86 6.26
N LEU A 421 2.78 -32.01 6.45
CA LEU A 421 1.47 -32.12 5.80
C LEU A 421 1.42 -31.43 4.45
N LEU A 422 2.31 -30.46 4.20
CA LEU A 422 2.37 -29.81 2.90
C LEU A 422 2.78 -30.82 1.82
N PRO A 423 1.99 -30.93 0.73
CA PRO A 423 2.29 -31.87 -0.32
C PRO A 423 3.56 -31.44 -1.07
N GLN A 424 4.18 -32.39 -1.76
CA GLN A 424 5.30 -32.11 -2.67
C GLN A 424 4.83 -31.23 -3.85
N MET A 425 5.79 -30.69 -4.61
CA MET A 425 5.54 -29.86 -5.79
C MET A 425 4.44 -30.46 -6.69
N ASN A 426 3.54 -29.61 -7.20
CA ASN A 426 2.30 -29.97 -7.92
C ASN A 426 1.16 -30.57 -7.07
N GLY A 427 1.37 -30.70 -5.76
CA GLY A 427 0.32 -30.95 -4.76
C GLY A 427 -0.70 -29.81 -4.65
N THR A 428 -1.73 -30.01 -3.85
CA THR A 428 -2.84 -29.06 -3.72
C THR A 428 -3.08 -28.64 -2.27
N VAL A 429 -3.08 -27.33 -2.01
CA VAL A 429 -3.61 -26.74 -0.79
C VAL A 429 -5.08 -26.38 -1.03
N ILE A 430 -5.95 -26.78 -0.12
CA ILE A 430 -7.38 -26.47 -0.13
C ILE A 430 -7.65 -25.59 1.09
N THR A 431 -8.29 -24.44 0.91
CA THR A 431 -8.72 -23.57 2.01
C THR A 431 -10.13 -23.09 1.76
N SER A 432 -10.79 -22.60 2.81
CA SER A 432 -12.04 -21.86 2.72
C SER A 432 -11.78 -20.36 2.93
N SER A 433 -12.73 -19.53 2.49
CA SER A 433 -12.79 -18.11 2.82
C SER A 433 -14.24 -17.66 2.85
N ILE A 434 -14.56 -16.78 3.79
CA ILE A 434 -15.82 -16.02 3.81
C ILE A 434 -15.62 -14.67 3.12
N ASP A 435 -16.73 -13.97 2.87
CA ASP A 435 -16.70 -12.61 2.37
C ASP A 435 -16.21 -11.62 3.45
N GLY A 436 -15.56 -10.55 3.02
CA GLY A 436 -14.95 -9.54 3.90
C GLY A 436 -13.45 -9.41 3.71
N ASN A 437 -12.87 -8.32 4.24
CA ASN A 437 -11.45 -8.02 4.10
C ASN A 437 -10.56 -9.12 4.73
N LEU A 438 -10.91 -9.55 5.94
CA LEU A 438 -10.15 -10.55 6.70
C LEU A 438 -10.11 -11.90 5.97
N GLY A 439 -11.26 -12.43 5.56
CA GLY A 439 -11.35 -13.73 4.87
C GLY A 439 -10.58 -13.74 3.55
N ILE A 440 -10.79 -12.72 2.71
CA ILE A 440 -10.15 -12.65 1.41
C ILE A 440 -8.63 -12.47 1.52
N SER A 441 -8.14 -11.70 2.49
CA SER A 441 -6.69 -11.53 2.69
C SER A 441 -6.02 -12.86 3.07
N LEU A 442 -6.65 -13.66 3.94
CA LEU A 442 -6.20 -15.01 4.28
C LEU A 442 -6.06 -15.88 3.02
N ALA A 443 -7.11 -15.88 2.20
CA ALA A 443 -7.20 -16.67 0.99
C ALA A 443 -6.14 -16.25 -0.05
N MET A 444 -5.95 -14.94 -0.19
CA MET A 444 -4.94 -14.34 -1.06
C MET A 444 -3.53 -14.75 -0.65
N LEU A 445 -3.16 -14.55 0.62
CA LEU A 445 -1.81 -14.86 1.05
C LEU A 445 -1.55 -16.36 1.01
N THR A 446 -2.53 -17.19 1.36
CA THR A 446 -2.44 -18.66 1.21
C THR A 446 -2.17 -19.04 -0.25
N ALA A 447 -2.90 -18.47 -1.21
CA ALA A 447 -2.68 -18.71 -2.63
C ALA A 447 -1.30 -18.24 -3.10
N ALA A 448 -0.84 -17.07 -2.63
CA ALA A 448 0.47 -16.54 -2.94
C ALA A 448 1.59 -17.47 -2.44
N ILE A 449 1.55 -17.90 -1.18
CA ILE A 449 2.54 -18.81 -0.60
C ILE A 449 2.51 -20.18 -1.30
N ALA A 450 1.32 -20.74 -1.54
CA ALA A 450 1.17 -22.03 -2.20
C ALA A 450 1.76 -22.01 -3.62
N ASN A 451 1.39 -21.03 -4.44
CA ASN A 451 1.89 -20.96 -5.82
C ASN A 451 3.39 -20.64 -5.88
N HIS A 452 3.89 -19.80 -4.98
CA HIS A 452 5.32 -19.55 -4.84
C HIS A 452 6.11 -20.84 -4.56
N ARG A 453 5.56 -21.74 -3.74
CA ARG A 453 6.12 -23.07 -3.44
C ARG A 453 5.86 -24.12 -4.53
N GLY A 454 5.22 -23.77 -5.64
CA GLY A 454 4.90 -24.73 -6.71
C GLY A 454 3.71 -25.64 -6.41
N LEU A 455 2.86 -25.25 -5.46
CA LEU A 455 1.61 -25.94 -5.12
C LEU A 455 0.43 -25.28 -5.84
N ARG A 456 -0.63 -26.06 -6.10
CA ARG A 456 -1.93 -25.54 -6.53
C ARG A 456 -2.71 -25.09 -5.31
N CYS A 457 -3.52 -24.04 -5.43
CA CYS A 457 -4.42 -23.59 -4.38
C CYS A 457 -5.88 -23.70 -4.87
N VAL A 458 -6.73 -24.38 -4.10
CA VAL A 458 -8.18 -24.40 -4.30
C VAL A 458 -8.84 -23.68 -3.13
N ILE A 459 -9.75 -22.76 -3.43
CA ILE A 459 -10.40 -21.92 -2.43
C ILE A 459 -11.91 -22.09 -2.53
N ALA A 460 -12.52 -22.65 -1.49
CA ALA A 460 -13.97 -22.66 -1.35
C ALA A 460 -14.45 -21.31 -0.81
N VAL A 461 -15.39 -20.67 -1.51
CA VAL A 461 -15.94 -19.36 -1.16
C VAL A 461 -17.46 -19.39 -1.22
N PRO A 462 -18.18 -18.55 -0.44
CA PRO A 462 -19.62 -18.45 -0.60
C PRO A 462 -19.97 -17.86 -1.97
N HIS A 463 -21.16 -18.16 -2.47
CA HIS A 463 -21.61 -17.64 -3.77
C HIS A 463 -21.79 -16.10 -3.80
N THR A 464 -21.83 -15.47 -2.63
CA THR A 464 -21.99 -14.03 -2.38
C THR A 464 -20.71 -13.22 -2.62
N ILE A 465 -19.57 -13.90 -2.80
CA ILE A 465 -18.29 -13.24 -3.08
C ILE A 465 -18.38 -12.30 -4.27
N SER A 466 -17.83 -11.10 -4.10
CA SER A 466 -17.76 -10.10 -5.16
C SER A 466 -16.92 -10.60 -6.34
N ARG A 467 -17.23 -10.09 -7.53
CA ARG A 467 -16.49 -10.44 -8.75
C ARG A 467 -15.03 -10.00 -8.64
N GLU A 468 -14.79 -8.86 -8.01
CA GLU A 468 -13.48 -8.24 -7.81
C GLU A 468 -12.60 -9.12 -6.92
N GLN A 469 -13.13 -9.60 -5.79
CA GLN A 469 -12.42 -10.52 -4.89
C GLN A 469 -12.07 -11.83 -5.61
N GLU A 470 -13.02 -12.41 -6.35
CA GLU A 470 -12.75 -13.63 -7.12
C GLU A 470 -11.67 -13.44 -8.19
N VAL A 471 -11.68 -12.29 -8.89
CA VAL A 471 -10.66 -11.97 -9.90
C VAL A 471 -9.26 -11.93 -9.28
N VAL A 472 -9.11 -11.38 -8.08
CA VAL A 472 -7.81 -11.33 -7.38
C VAL A 472 -7.34 -12.73 -6.98
N LEU A 473 -8.20 -13.57 -6.43
CA LEU A 473 -7.85 -14.96 -6.11
C LEU A 473 -7.41 -15.74 -7.36
N LYS A 474 -8.12 -15.55 -8.47
CA LYS A 474 -7.77 -16.15 -9.76
C LYS A 474 -6.45 -15.59 -10.32
N ALA A 475 -6.18 -14.30 -10.16
CA ALA A 475 -4.92 -13.67 -10.57
C ALA A 475 -3.72 -14.26 -9.83
N LEU A 476 -3.88 -14.58 -8.54
CA LEU A 476 -2.90 -15.32 -7.74
C LEU A 476 -2.79 -16.80 -8.14
N GLY A 477 -3.57 -17.28 -9.11
CA GLY A 477 -3.52 -18.66 -9.59
C GLY A 477 -4.39 -19.65 -8.83
N ALA A 478 -5.28 -19.18 -7.94
CA ALA A 478 -6.19 -20.05 -7.22
C ALA A 478 -7.34 -20.56 -8.12
N VAL A 479 -7.77 -21.79 -7.86
CA VAL A 479 -9.03 -22.33 -8.38
C VAL A 479 -10.13 -22.00 -7.38
N VAL A 480 -11.05 -21.13 -7.76
CA VAL A 480 -12.14 -20.70 -6.89
C VAL A 480 -13.36 -21.60 -7.08
N VAL A 481 -13.89 -22.14 -5.98
CA VAL A 481 -15.07 -23.01 -5.95
C VAL A 481 -16.16 -22.29 -5.17
N ARG A 482 -17.20 -21.81 -5.86
CA ARG A 482 -18.35 -21.15 -5.25
C ARG A 482 -19.28 -22.19 -4.60
N ILE A 483 -19.59 -21.99 -3.33
CA ILE A 483 -20.51 -22.81 -2.54
C ILE A 483 -21.82 -22.02 -2.37
N LYS A 484 -22.93 -22.65 -2.79
CA LYS A 484 -24.26 -22.06 -2.64
C LYS A 484 -24.63 -22.04 -1.15
N CYS A 485 -25.00 -20.87 -0.65
CA CYS A 485 -25.48 -20.64 0.71
C CYS A 485 -26.71 -19.72 0.67
N SER A 486 -27.46 -19.57 1.76
CA SER A 486 -28.48 -18.53 1.85
C SER A 486 -27.81 -17.16 1.99
N LEU A 487 -28.40 -16.10 1.43
CA LEU A 487 -27.93 -14.73 1.62
C LEU A 487 -28.04 -14.28 3.09
N ASP A 488 -29.07 -14.77 3.78
CA ASP A 488 -29.35 -14.45 5.19
C ASP A 488 -28.81 -15.51 6.16
N ALA A 489 -28.00 -16.46 5.68
CA ALA A 489 -27.43 -17.49 6.55
C ALA A 489 -26.47 -16.85 7.58
N PRO A 490 -26.55 -17.25 8.86
CA PRO A 490 -25.54 -16.92 9.85
C PRO A 490 -24.14 -17.31 9.35
N VAL A 491 -23.12 -16.50 9.68
CA VAL A 491 -21.73 -16.75 9.24
C VAL A 491 -21.24 -18.14 9.70
N VAL A 492 -21.69 -18.61 10.87
CA VAL A 492 -21.41 -19.95 11.40
C VAL A 492 -21.86 -21.05 10.44
N GLU A 493 -23.08 -20.95 9.91
CA GLU A 493 -23.63 -21.93 8.98
C GLU A 493 -22.86 -21.92 7.66
N ILE A 494 -22.49 -20.73 7.17
CA ILE A 494 -21.66 -20.58 5.97
C ILE A 494 -20.31 -21.27 6.17
N LEU A 495 -19.65 -21.08 7.32
CA LEU A 495 -18.37 -21.71 7.61
C LEU A 495 -18.44 -23.23 7.69
N GLU A 496 -19.47 -23.79 8.33
CA GLU A 496 -19.68 -25.23 8.35
C GLU A 496 -19.87 -25.81 6.94
N LEU A 497 -20.62 -25.10 6.08
CA LEU A 497 -20.81 -25.49 4.69
C LEU A 497 -19.48 -25.48 3.92
N LEU A 498 -18.66 -24.45 4.13
CA LEU A 498 -17.34 -24.33 3.51
C LEU A 498 -16.38 -25.43 4.00
N GLN A 499 -16.38 -25.76 5.28
CA GLN A 499 -15.58 -26.86 5.83
C GLN A 499 -15.99 -28.21 5.25
N LYS A 500 -17.30 -28.49 5.22
CA LYS A 500 -17.85 -29.70 4.59
C LYS A 500 -17.46 -29.78 3.11
N ALA A 501 -17.44 -28.64 2.40
CA ALA A 501 -16.98 -28.57 1.02
C ALA A 501 -15.47 -28.87 0.89
N CYS A 502 -14.62 -28.29 1.75
CA CYS A 502 -13.18 -28.53 1.75
C CYS A 502 -12.85 -30.00 2.00
N SER A 503 -13.49 -30.65 2.98
CA SER A 503 -13.31 -32.09 3.25
C SER A 503 -13.69 -32.96 2.06
N ARG A 504 -14.79 -32.63 1.36
CA ARG A 504 -15.19 -33.33 0.12
C ARG A 504 -14.20 -33.11 -1.02
N LEU A 505 -13.63 -31.90 -1.14
CA LEU A 505 -12.58 -31.62 -2.12
C LEU A 505 -11.32 -32.43 -1.82
N GLN A 506 -10.90 -32.52 -0.56
CA GLN A 506 -9.72 -33.28 -0.15
C GLN A 506 -9.85 -34.76 -0.50
N GLN A 507 -11.04 -35.35 -0.30
CA GLN A 507 -11.32 -36.74 -0.68
C GLN A 507 -11.23 -36.99 -2.19
N ARG A 508 -11.43 -35.95 -3.01
CA ARG A 508 -11.44 -36.04 -4.49
C ARG A 508 -10.11 -35.68 -5.12
N ILE A 509 -9.31 -34.83 -4.47
CA ILE A 509 -8.06 -34.32 -5.00
C ILE A 509 -6.92 -35.10 -4.33
N ALA A 510 -6.30 -36.00 -5.10
CA ALA A 510 -5.10 -36.69 -4.64
C ALA A 510 -3.96 -35.71 -4.33
N ASN A 511 -3.09 -36.07 -3.37
CA ASN A 511 -1.97 -35.24 -2.93
C ASN A 511 -2.42 -33.82 -2.51
N SER A 512 -3.40 -33.76 -1.60
CA SER A 512 -3.97 -32.51 -1.11
C SER A 512 -4.06 -32.43 0.41
N VAL A 513 -3.99 -31.20 0.91
CA VAL A 513 -4.16 -30.86 2.33
C VAL A 513 -5.19 -29.75 2.47
N VAL A 514 -6.07 -29.87 3.46
CA VAL A 514 -6.97 -28.79 3.86
C VAL A 514 -6.29 -27.95 4.92
N LEU A 515 -6.19 -26.66 4.68
CA LEU A 515 -5.77 -25.65 5.64
C LEU A 515 -6.96 -24.73 5.89
N ASP A 516 -7.63 -24.91 7.02
CA ASP A 516 -8.71 -24.02 7.49
C ASP A 516 -8.40 -23.58 8.93
N GLN A 517 -8.79 -22.37 9.31
CA GLN A 517 -8.62 -21.84 10.66
C GLN A 517 -9.19 -22.79 11.73
N CYS A 518 -10.33 -23.43 11.46
CA CYS A 518 -10.95 -24.34 12.42
C CYS A 518 -10.24 -25.70 12.55
N SER A 519 -9.34 -26.03 11.61
CA SER A 519 -8.57 -27.28 11.62
C SER A 519 -7.20 -27.17 12.29
N MET A 520 -6.83 -25.97 12.75
CA MET A 520 -5.54 -25.70 13.36
C MET A 520 -5.51 -25.98 14.87
N GLU A 521 -4.32 -26.25 15.37
CA GLU A 521 -4.09 -26.30 16.83
C GLU A 521 -4.19 -24.89 17.41
N THR A 522 -5.01 -24.74 18.45
CA THR A 522 -5.31 -23.45 19.08
C THR A 522 -4.04 -22.75 19.59
N SER A 523 -3.02 -23.50 20.02
CA SER A 523 -1.75 -22.96 20.51
C SER A 523 -0.93 -22.21 19.45
N ASN A 524 -1.02 -22.60 18.18
CA ASN A 524 -0.30 -21.99 17.08
C ASN A 524 -1.04 -20.75 16.54
N LEU A 525 -2.39 -20.80 16.54
CA LEU A 525 -3.24 -19.62 16.32
C LEU A 525 -3.06 -18.52 17.38
N MET A 526 -2.36 -18.78 18.49
CA MET A 526 -2.02 -17.76 19.48
C MET A 526 -0.68 -17.06 19.17
N ALA A 527 0.23 -17.72 18.45
CA ALA A 527 1.62 -17.27 18.30
C ALA A 527 1.73 -15.88 17.63
N HIS A 528 0.91 -15.59 16.62
CA HIS A 528 0.90 -14.27 16.00
C HIS A 528 0.33 -13.17 16.91
N GLY A 529 -0.62 -13.52 17.80
CA GLY A 529 -1.12 -12.61 18.82
C GLY A 529 -0.03 -12.22 19.82
N GLU A 530 0.82 -13.18 20.22
CA GLU A 530 1.97 -12.90 21.07
C GLU A 530 3.01 -12.01 20.38
N GLN A 531 3.31 -12.27 19.11
CA GLN A 531 4.22 -11.45 18.30
C GLN A 531 3.73 -9.99 18.22
N ILE A 532 2.42 -9.78 17.99
CA ILE A 532 1.85 -8.43 17.97
C ILE A 532 2.11 -7.72 19.31
N VAL A 533 1.89 -8.41 20.45
CA VAL A 533 2.18 -7.83 21.77
C VAL A 533 3.65 -7.53 21.94
N GLU A 534 4.55 -8.44 21.56
CA GLU A 534 5.99 -8.21 21.65
C GLU A 534 6.43 -6.98 20.84
N GLU A 535 5.91 -6.83 19.62
CA GLU A 535 6.17 -5.66 18.78
C GLU A 535 5.64 -4.37 19.41
N ILE A 536 4.45 -4.40 20.01
CA ILE A 536 3.86 -3.26 20.72
C ILE A 536 4.70 -2.90 21.96
N LEU A 537 5.09 -3.89 22.74
CA LEU A 537 5.86 -3.68 23.96
C LEU A 537 7.26 -3.15 23.68
N ASP A 538 7.93 -3.66 22.64
CA ASP A 538 9.22 -3.12 22.20
C ASP A 538 9.07 -1.66 21.75
N ALA A 539 8.04 -1.33 20.98
CA ALA A 539 7.82 0.04 20.53
C ALA A 539 7.46 0.99 21.67
N CYS A 540 6.75 0.51 22.67
CA CYS A 540 6.32 1.29 23.82
C CYS A 540 7.31 1.25 24.99
N ASP A 541 8.49 0.63 24.83
CA ASP A 541 9.48 0.40 25.88
C ASP A 541 8.85 -0.18 27.17
N GLY A 542 7.90 -1.09 26.99
CA GLY A 542 7.15 -1.74 28.06
C GLY A 542 6.03 -0.90 28.70
N ASN A 543 5.91 0.40 28.42
CA ASN A 543 4.82 1.24 28.94
C ASN A 543 3.53 1.05 28.12
N LEU A 544 2.59 0.28 28.64
CA LEU A 544 1.36 -0.07 27.92
C LEU A 544 0.19 -0.22 28.89
N HIS A 545 -0.80 0.67 28.77
CA HIS A 545 -2.00 0.66 29.62
C HIS A 545 -3.06 -0.28 29.08
N ALA A 546 -3.34 -0.21 27.78
CA ALA A 546 -4.32 -1.08 27.16
C ALA A 546 -4.01 -1.42 25.70
N VAL A 547 -4.46 -2.61 25.28
CA VAL A 547 -4.50 -3.05 23.89
C VAL A 547 -5.96 -3.26 23.50
N VAL A 548 -6.37 -2.66 22.39
CA VAL A 548 -7.73 -2.75 21.84
C VAL A 548 -7.69 -3.52 20.52
N ILE A 549 -8.55 -4.52 20.37
CA ILE A 549 -8.55 -5.40 19.20
C ILE A 549 -9.95 -5.98 18.92
N GLY A 550 -10.29 -6.16 17.65
CA GLY A 550 -11.56 -6.78 17.24
C GLY A 550 -11.61 -8.29 17.54
N THR A 551 -12.81 -8.80 17.86
CA THR A 551 -13.04 -10.21 18.23
C THR A 551 -13.10 -11.18 17.07
N THR A 552 -13.07 -10.70 15.83
CA THR A 552 -13.19 -11.51 14.60
C THR A 552 -12.11 -12.59 14.46
N LEU A 553 -10.97 -12.46 15.14
CA LEU A 553 -9.90 -13.46 15.17
C LEU A 553 -9.60 -13.89 16.62
N CYS A 554 -10.42 -14.79 17.17
CA CYS A 554 -10.36 -15.25 18.56
C CYS A 554 -8.99 -15.82 18.98
N GLY A 555 -8.27 -16.48 18.07
CA GLY A 555 -6.89 -16.94 18.29
C GLY A 555 -5.92 -15.80 18.59
N THR A 556 -6.05 -14.68 17.87
CA THR A 556 -5.23 -13.48 18.07
C THR A 556 -5.43 -12.91 19.46
N ILE A 557 -6.68 -12.72 19.89
CA ILE A 557 -7.02 -12.21 21.23
C ILE A 557 -6.49 -13.15 22.32
N SER A 558 -6.66 -14.46 22.12
CA SER A 558 -6.18 -15.46 23.08
C SER A 558 -4.67 -15.42 23.23
N GLY A 559 -3.92 -15.25 22.13
CA GLY A 559 -2.47 -15.08 22.15
C GLY A 559 -2.03 -13.79 22.85
N ILE A 560 -2.69 -12.67 22.54
CA ILE A 560 -2.46 -11.39 23.24
C ILE A 560 -2.70 -11.56 24.74
N SER A 561 -3.80 -12.21 25.13
CA SER A 561 -4.17 -12.48 26.53
C SER A 561 -3.15 -13.34 27.25
N ARG A 562 -2.68 -14.41 26.62
CA ARG A 562 -1.63 -15.28 27.16
C ARG A 562 -0.36 -14.47 27.45
N LYS A 563 0.11 -13.71 26.46
CA LYS A 563 1.37 -12.94 26.59
C LYS A 563 1.30 -11.83 27.63
N LEU A 564 0.18 -11.11 27.71
CA LEU A 564 0.02 -10.03 28.67
C LEU A 564 -0.14 -10.54 30.12
N LYS A 565 -0.66 -11.75 30.34
CA LYS A 565 -0.74 -12.38 31.67
C LYS A 565 0.63 -12.71 32.28
N GLU A 566 1.67 -12.82 31.47
CA GLU A 566 3.06 -13.03 31.94
C GLU A 566 3.66 -11.78 32.58
N ARG A 567 2.99 -10.62 32.49
CA ARG A 567 3.53 -9.34 32.94
C ARG A 567 3.15 -9.00 34.39
N PRO A 568 4.04 -8.33 35.14
CA PRO A 568 3.72 -7.78 36.46
C PRO A 568 2.77 -6.57 36.41
N SER A 569 2.79 -5.82 35.30
CA SER A 569 1.94 -4.64 35.08
C SER A 569 0.57 -5.06 34.53
N ALA A 570 -0.53 -4.54 35.11
CA ALA A 570 -1.90 -4.86 34.69
C ALA A 570 -2.31 -4.16 33.38
N THR A 571 -1.67 -4.49 32.26
CA THR A 571 -2.13 -4.07 30.93
C THR A 571 -3.52 -4.66 30.67
N LYS A 572 -4.48 -3.81 30.27
CA LYS A 572 -5.84 -4.24 29.92
C LYS A 572 -5.94 -4.66 28.46
N ILE A 573 -6.83 -5.60 28.20
CA ILE A 573 -7.20 -6.04 26.85
C ILE A 573 -8.66 -5.68 26.70
N ILE A 574 -9.00 -5.04 25.58
CA ILE A 574 -10.36 -4.63 25.25
C ILE A 574 -10.71 -5.30 23.93
N GLY A 575 -11.58 -6.31 23.99
CA GLY A 575 -12.14 -6.93 22.81
C GLY A 575 -13.32 -6.12 22.26
N VAL A 576 -13.37 -5.95 20.95
CA VAL A 576 -14.41 -5.15 20.28
C VAL A 576 -15.27 -6.01 19.37
N GLY A 577 -16.58 -6.00 19.61
CA GLY A 577 -17.61 -6.54 18.72
C GLY A 577 -18.25 -5.45 17.84
N LEU A 578 -18.82 -5.84 16.70
CA LEU A 578 -19.58 -4.96 15.79
C LEU A 578 -21.09 -5.22 15.92
N GLY A 579 -21.87 -4.16 16.08
CA GLY A 579 -23.32 -4.20 16.29
C GLY A 579 -24.14 -4.79 15.13
N SER A 580 -25.05 -5.70 15.47
CA SER A 580 -26.07 -6.39 14.66
C SER A 580 -25.62 -7.05 13.35
N GLY A 581 -25.15 -8.30 13.42
CA GLY A 581 -25.27 -9.25 12.29
C GLY A 581 -24.10 -10.17 12.00
N ILE A 582 -22.90 -9.90 12.53
CA ILE A 582 -21.77 -10.83 12.41
C ILE A 582 -21.86 -11.80 13.59
N SER A 583 -22.78 -12.77 13.50
CA SER A 583 -22.85 -13.89 14.43
C SER A 583 -21.58 -14.72 14.27
N SER A 584 -20.77 -14.71 15.32
CA SER A 584 -19.47 -15.35 15.37
C SER A 584 -19.55 -16.87 15.31
N THR A 585 -18.53 -17.42 14.67
CA THR A 585 -18.10 -18.81 14.59
C THR A 585 -18.23 -19.61 15.90
N SER A 586 -18.73 -20.85 15.78
CA SER A 586 -18.72 -21.97 16.75
C SER A 586 -19.78 -21.98 17.86
N GLU A 587 -20.26 -23.18 18.19
CA GLU A 587 -21.11 -23.55 19.34
C GLU A 587 -20.49 -23.24 20.72
N ASN A 588 -19.44 -22.43 20.80
CA ASN A 588 -18.88 -21.95 22.05
C ASN A 588 -19.36 -20.53 22.31
N ASN A 589 -20.10 -20.34 23.41
CA ASN A 589 -20.53 -19.07 24.01
C ASN A 589 -19.37 -18.10 24.38
N ASP A 590 -18.18 -18.26 23.81
CA ASP A 590 -16.95 -17.59 24.24
C ASP A 590 -16.74 -16.23 23.55
N VAL A 591 -17.21 -15.99 22.32
CA VAL A 591 -16.92 -14.72 21.62
C VAL A 591 -17.70 -13.53 22.21
N GLU A 592 -18.94 -13.72 22.63
CA GLU A 592 -19.67 -12.71 23.43
C GLU A 592 -18.96 -12.41 24.76
N SER A 593 -18.31 -13.41 25.35
CA SER A 593 -17.49 -13.24 26.57
C SER A 593 -16.14 -12.53 26.33
N LEU A 594 -15.69 -12.47 25.07
CA LEU A 594 -14.43 -11.83 24.68
C LEU A 594 -14.61 -10.37 24.26
N ALA A 595 -15.84 -9.90 24.01
CA ALA A 595 -16.14 -8.52 23.65
C ALA A 595 -16.44 -7.70 24.91
N ASP A 596 -15.58 -6.73 25.22
CA ASP A 596 -15.78 -5.76 26.28
C ASP A 596 -16.63 -4.56 25.82
N GLU A 597 -16.57 -4.23 24.53
CA GLU A 597 -17.34 -3.14 23.91
C GLU A 597 -17.98 -3.56 22.58
N TRP A 598 -19.16 -3.00 22.31
CA TRP A 598 -19.88 -3.13 21.05
C TRP A 598 -20.03 -1.75 20.41
N ILE A 599 -19.59 -1.63 19.16
CA ILE A 599 -19.64 -0.38 18.39
C ILE A 599 -20.68 -0.51 17.29
N ASP A 600 -21.51 0.52 17.13
CA ASP A 600 -22.50 0.59 16.07
C ASP A 600 -21.81 0.72 14.69
N GLU A 601 -22.46 0.17 13.66
CA GLU A 601 -22.01 0.30 12.28
C GLU A 601 -21.89 1.78 11.87
N GLU A 602 -22.88 2.63 12.20
CA GLU A 602 -22.89 4.05 11.83
C GLU A 602 -21.70 4.80 12.45
N GLU A 603 -21.46 4.57 13.74
CA GLU A 603 -20.34 5.17 14.47
C GLU A 603 -18.98 4.72 13.92
N SER A 604 -18.87 3.44 13.55
CA SER A 604 -17.69 2.89 12.90
C SER A 604 -17.40 3.60 11.56
N PHE A 605 -18.42 3.86 10.74
CA PHE A 605 -18.25 4.59 9.48
C PHE A 605 -17.80 6.04 9.68
N ASP A 606 -18.34 6.74 10.68
CA ASP A 606 -17.96 8.11 10.98
C ASP A 606 -16.50 8.21 11.47
N VAL A 607 -16.10 7.33 12.38
CA VAL A 607 -14.71 7.26 12.83
C VAL A 607 -13.78 6.87 11.68
N ALA A 608 -14.21 6.01 10.75
CA ALA A 608 -13.41 5.67 9.57
C ALA A 608 -13.17 6.89 8.68
N ARG A 609 -14.20 7.71 8.42
CA ARG A 609 -14.06 8.96 7.64
C ARG A 609 -13.10 9.94 8.31
N ARG A 610 -13.19 10.09 9.64
CA ARG A 610 -12.27 10.93 10.41
C ARG A 610 -10.84 10.41 10.36
N LEU A 611 -10.64 9.10 10.54
CA LEU A 611 -9.33 8.46 10.48
C LEU A 611 -8.63 8.71 9.13
N ILE A 612 -9.37 8.66 8.04
CA ILE A 612 -8.86 8.93 6.69
C ILE A 612 -8.57 10.42 6.49
N ARG A 613 -9.53 11.30 6.81
CA ARG A 613 -9.44 12.75 6.51
C ARG A 613 -8.51 13.52 7.44
N GLU A 614 -8.45 13.14 8.71
CA GLU A 614 -7.72 13.88 9.74
C GLU A 614 -6.30 13.32 9.91
N GLU A 615 -6.16 11.98 9.95
CA GLU A 615 -4.88 11.30 10.25
C GLU A 615 -4.20 10.71 9.00
N GLY A 616 -4.85 10.74 7.82
CA GLY A 616 -4.33 10.12 6.60
C GLY A 616 -4.25 8.59 6.68
N ILE A 617 -4.91 7.97 7.67
CA ILE A 617 -4.85 6.53 7.92
C ILE A 617 -6.04 5.85 7.25
N LEU A 618 -5.71 4.87 6.43
CA LEU A 618 -6.60 4.29 5.46
C LEU A 618 -7.31 3.02 5.96
N GLY A 619 -7.72 3.04 7.23
CA GLY A 619 -8.41 1.95 7.91
C GLY A 619 -9.86 1.76 7.44
N GLY A 620 -10.35 0.52 7.48
CA GLY A 620 -11.75 0.19 7.21
C GLY A 620 -12.67 0.41 8.43
N PRO A 621 -13.98 0.13 8.30
CA PRO A 621 -14.93 0.20 9.42
C PRO A 621 -14.52 -0.69 10.62
N GLU A 622 -14.00 -1.89 10.39
CA GLU A 622 -13.56 -2.78 11.49
C GLU A 622 -12.38 -2.17 12.26
N SER A 623 -11.44 -1.54 11.56
CA SER A 623 -10.38 -0.75 12.19
C SER A 623 -10.91 0.48 12.93
N ALA A 624 -11.91 1.15 12.39
CA ALA A 624 -12.53 2.30 13.04
C ALA A 624 -13.30 1.95 14.31
N SER A 625 -13.93 0.76 14.39
CA SER A 625 -14.57 0.31 15.63
C SER A 625 -13.54 0.04 16.73
N VAL A 626 -12.40 -0.56 16.39
CA VAL A 626 -11.28 -0.75 17.32
C VAL A 626 -10.77 0.61 17.83
N LEU A 627 -10.63 1.59 16.94
CA LEU A 627 -10.23 2.94 17.34
C LEU A 627 -11.29 3.62 18.24
N CYS A 628 -12.58 3.50 17.91
CA CYS A 628 -13.66 4.05 18.70
C CYS A 628 -13.62 3.54 20.15
N ALA A 629 -13.48 2.22 20.33
CA ALA A 629 -13.34 1.62 21.66
C ALA A 629 -12.08 2.11 22.39
N ALA A 630 -10.96 2.32 21.70
CA ALA A 630 -9.76 2.89 22.31
C ALA A 630 -9.96 4.31 22.83
N LEU A 631 -10.64 5.17 22.06
CA LEU A 631 -10.97 6.54 22.45
C LEU A 631 -11.94 6.57 23.65
N ARG A 632 -12.98 5.73 23.62
CA ARG A 632 -13.94 5.56 24.73
C ARG A 632 -13.26 5.07 26.00
N TYR A 633 -12.41 4.06 25.89
CA TYR A 633 -11.66 3.52 27.02
C TYR A 633 -10.78 4.60 27.65
N ALA A 634 -10.02 5.35 26.85
CA ALA A 634 -9.16 6.41 27.36
C ALA A 634 -9.96 7.49 28.12
N LYS A 635 -11.11 7.91 27.58
CA LYS A 635 -12.03 8.86 28.22
C LYS A 635 -12.64 8.31 29.51
N LYS A 636 -13.22 7.12 29.45
CA LYS A 636 -13.92 6.48 30.59
C LYS A 636 -12.99 6.27 31.79
N HIS A 637 -11.71 6.01 31.52
CA HIS A 637 -10.70 5.76 32.54
C HIS A 637 -9.85 7.01 32.88
N ASN A 638 -10.17 8.18 32.32
CA ASN A 638 -9.43 9.44 32.53
C ASN A 638 -7.92 9.27 32.35
N LEU A 639 -7.52 8.54 31.30
CA LEU A 639 -6.11 8.32 31.02
C LEU A 639 -5.43 9.65 30.63
N GLY A 640 -4.25 9.88 31.18
CA GLY A 640 -3.51 11.13 31.09
C GLY A 640 -2.17 10.99 30.38
N LYS A 641 -1.37 12.06 30.45
CA LYS A 641 -0.02 12.08 29.89
C LYS A 641 0.83 10.95 30.46
N GLY A 642 1.47 10.20 29.57
CA GLY A 642 2.27 9.03 29.90
C GLY A 642 1.51 7.71 29.76
N ASP A 643 0.18 7.74 29.68
CA ASP A 643 -0.62 6.55 29.42
C ASP A 643 -0.64 6.24 27.93
N ARG A 644 -0.62 4.95 27.59
CA ARG A 644 -0.54 4.45 26.21
C ARG A 644 -1.62 3.41 25.94
N VAL A 645 -2.50 3.72 24.99
CA VAL A 645 -3.51 2.80 24.48
C VAL A 645 -3.17 2.47 23.03
N VAL A 646 -3.10 1.18 22.71
CA VAL A 646 -2.74 0.72 21.37
C VAL A 646 -3.94 0.01 20.72
N ALA A 647 -4.47 0.58 19.65
CA ALA A 647 -5.51 -0.01 18.81
C ALA A 647 -4.87 -0.82 17.66
N VAL A 648 -5.17 -2.11 17.58
CA VAL A 648 -4.69 -2.98 16.49
C VAL A 648 -5.69 -2.93 15.34
N LEU A 649 -5.35 -2.22 14.26
CA LEU A 649 -6.24 -1.97 13.13
C LEU A 649 -6.15 -3.15 12.13
N PRO A 650 -7.16 -4.03 12.05
CA PRO A 650 -7.03 -5.31 11.37
C PRO A 650 -7.23 -5.24 9.85
N ASP A 651 -7.83 -4.18 9.32
CA ASP A 651 -8.28 -4.12 7.93
C ASP A 651 -8.27 -2.70 7.30
N GLY A 652 -8.18 -2.66 5.98
CA GLY A 652 -8.08 -1.41 5.23
C GLY A 652 -9.40 -1.01 4.57
N LEU A 653 -9.42 0.18 4.00
CA LEU A 653 -10.55 0.74 3.23
C LEU A 653 -10.98 -0.09 1.99
N ARG A 654 -10.31 -1.21 1.68
CA ARG A 654 -10.44 -1.96 0.42
C ARG A 654 -11.88 -2.38 0.10
N SER A 655 -12.53 -3.16 0.96
CA SER A 655 -13.89 -3.68 0.69
C SER A 655 -15.01 -2.67 0.99
N SER A 656 -14.70 -1.53 1.61
CA SER A 656 -15.68 -0.57 2.12
C SER A 656 -15.58 0.81 1.50
N MET A 657 -14.75 0.98 0.45
CA MET A 657 -14.48 2.28 -0.18
C MET A 657 -15.78 2.97 -0.59
N SER A 658 -16.60 2.34 -1.43
CA SER A 658 -17.87 2.91 -1.90
C SER A 658 -18.80 3.26 -0.74
N LYS A 659 -18.91 2.39 0.28
CA LYS A 659 -19.72 2.66 1.48
C LYS A 659 -19.24 3.90 2.27
N ILE A 660 -17.93 4.11 2.34
CA ILE A 660 -17.33 5.24 3.08
C ILE A 660 -17.42 6.54 2.28
N THR A 661 -17.20 6.49 0.96
CA THR A 661 -17.11 7.67 0.09
C THR A 661 -18.44 8.11 -0.51
N GLU A 662 -19.35 7.19 -0.75
CA GLU A 662 -20.70 7.44 -1.28
C GLU A 662 -21.76 7.36 -0.18
N GLY A 663 -21.32 7.42 1.08
CA GLY A 663 -22.13 7.19 2.27
C GLY A 663 -23.44 7.98 2.33
N ASP A 664 -23.49 9.21 1.80
CA ASP A 664 -24.72 10.01 1.76
C ASP A 664 -25.82 9.32 0.93
N LEU A 665 -25.47 8.64 -0.17
CA LEU A 665 -26.39 7.79 -0.95
C LEU A 665 -26.71 6.48 -0.22
N TRP A 666 -25.77 5.92 0.55
CA TRP A 666 -25.96 4.66 1.26
C TRP A 666 -26.88 4.81 2.50
N THR A 667 -26.73 5.89 3.27
CA THR A 667 -27.64 6.26 4.36
C THR A 667 -29.02 6.65 3.84
N GLU A 668 -29.11 7.31 2.68
CA GLU A 668 -30.40 7.56 2.00
C GLU A 668 -31.04 6.26 1.49
N THR A 669 -30.28 5.27 1.01
CA THR A 669 -30.85 3.98 0.55
C THR A 669 -31.41 3.09 1.67
N LYS A 670 -31.00 3.25 2.94
CA LYS A 670 -31.73 2.59 4.06
C LYS A 670 -33.14 3.21 4.26
N SER A 671 -33.44 4.37 3.68
CA SER A 671 -34.79 4.98 3.66
C SER A 671 -35.63 4.67 2.42
N PHE A 672 -35.08 3.99 1.40
CA PHE A 672 -35.82 3.54 0.22
C PHE A 672 -35.63 2.02 0.00
N ARG A 673 -36.30 1.22 0.82
CA ARG A 673 -37.03 0.07 0.26
C ARG A 673 -38.11 0.67 -0.63
N ASP A 674 -38.22 0.18 -1.86
CA ASP A 674 -39.12 0.63 -2.93
C ASP A 674 -38.51 1.66 -3.88
N TYR A 675 -37.54 1.26 -4.71
CA TYR A 675 -37.53 1.71 -6.11
C TYR A 675 -37.00 0.61 -7.04
N CYS A 676 -37.95 0.04 -7.78
CA CYS A 676 -37.84 -0.63 -9.08
C CYS A 676 -37.16 -2.01 -9.16
N GLU A 677 -38.01 -3.05 -9.06
CA GLU A 677 -38.16 -3.96 -10.20
C GLU A 677 -38.10 -3.18 -11.52
N ILE A 678 -37.27 -3.61 -12.47
CA ILE A 678 -37.56 -3.65 -13.91
C ILE A 678 -36.54 -4.61 -14.57
N GLN A 679 -37.10 -5.77 -14.96
CA GLN A 679 -36.75 -6.76 -16.00
C GLN A 679 -35.35 -7.36 -16.11
#